data_AF-A0A4Q7WYV9-F1
#
_entry.id   AF-A0A4Q7WYV9-F1
#
_cell.length_a   1.000
_cell.length_b   1.000
_cell.length_c   1.000
_cell.angle_alpha   90.00
_cell.angle_beta   90.00
_cell.angle_gamma   90.00
#
_symmetry.space_group_name_H-M   'P 1'
#
loop_
_entity.id
_entity.type
_entity.pdbx_description
1 polymer ?
#
loop_
_entity_poly.entity_id
_entity_poly.type
_entity_poly.pdbx_seq_one_letter_code
_entity_poly.pdbx_strand_id
1 'polypeptide(L)'
;MPDPIVDEMRRLAGPELYRRNAFRISGLLADADGRTTRQVSQRLRAALEMGADVDLGTATSSDPHEIQAACDLILGDPRRRLVHEVFAPWGTNVSDCGCSLELHKNHDLAVKAHSNAIAREQSGEWGKTPPDSEWTRARQSWGKVVPGLARHLEHRVRDLDDRQLDKSAVEEIRRELPRALTQPAVDLAVSGPTTRAARLVSHAQRFPMAAALHRRLLMSAANPLYEELEDRRTQIAQRIGDGPVDPIVAEIEDDLLPRLARLDALLPPGKNPRTSALHDQLAILLNNCAVELMNRGEFNDGRAERYLEQAATVAIDQHELSLVRDNRQMLDVNRRAMESFRSQVDQLYRLQGKTAAVRLLRQVRRETKLQTLRAEIDKMLASISAGRSPSSPYRPPTKQRTVRPPRTRGQRRRRALVAWLIVLALIGLGVWHWWPREVNVYHDKIADNPPAGTCLGKQADDWLSEPTKLRGSDCDKPHWGEVLAYVPITKAPAPYPGAVQTTALANFLCGEALVQHELSETECVVNAINASAQSWNTGKNSSKYENYAACVMHRHDGANIPASEAPRPNKPTGPKPVSMSLFTTNVALNAPVGTCVRDAIGDRLTDTVKIVRCSEWHWAQIFGYPTIYKPGQPWPGDNAVIAAAQKACARGIPSLPGFSSWAGSPDSSWWKDPKQTKYAYCLVHRADDKPFKGALT
;
A
#
# COMPACT_ATOMS: atom_id res chain seq x y z
N MET A 1 15.50 -19.42 23.00
CA MET A 1 16.40 -18.26 23.23
C MET A 1 17.04 -17.93 21.90
N PRO A 2 17.27 -16.64 21.57
CA PRO A 2 17.89 -16.27 20.31
C PRO A 2 19.36 -16.74 20.29
N ASP A 3 19.84 -17.12 19.11
CA ASP A 3 21.18 -17.66 18.89
C ASP A 3 22.23 -16.52 18.93
N PRO A 4 23.18 -16.55 19.87
CA PRO A 4 24.19 -15.49 20.02
C PRO A 4 25.04 -15.23 18.78
N ILE A 5 25.28 -16.23 17.93
CA ILE A 5 26.06 -16.05 16.69
C ILE A 5 25.26 -15.25 15.68
N VAL A 6 24.01 -15.67 15.44
CA VAL A 6 23.11 -15.00 14.50
C VAL A 6 22.84 -13.56 14.96
N ASP A 7 22.59 -13.35 16.25
CA ASP A 7 22.35 -12.03 16.82
C ASP A 7 23.57 -11.11 16.68
N GLU A 8 24.78 -11.62 16.96
CA GLU A 8 26.03 -10.88 16.82
C GLU A 8 26.31 -10.51 15.36
N MET A 9 26.21 -11.48 14.44
CA MET A 9 26.40 -11.29 13.00
C MET A 9 25.45 -10.22 12.48
N ARG A 10 24.17 -10.26 12.86
CA ARG A 10 23.17 -9.29 12.42
C ARG A 10 23.38 -7.92 13.05
N ARG A 11 23.83 -7.85 14.31
CA ARG A 11 24.14 -6.58 14.97
C ARG A 11 25.32 -5.87 14.32
N LEU A 12 26.32 -6.62 13.87
CA LEU A 12 27.48 -6.10 13.17
C LEU A 12 27.22 -5.82 11.68
N ALA A 13 26.26 -6.50 11.05
CA ALA A 13 25.94 -6.40 9.64
C ALA A 13 25.38 -5.03 9.25
N GLY A 14 26.23 -4.00 9.20
CA GLY A 14 25.86 -2.65 8.79
C GLY A 14 27.10 -1.80 8.49
N PRO A 15 26.94 -0.49 8.24
CA PRO A 15 28.06 0.40 7.91
C PRO A 15 29.14 0.47 9.00
N GLU A 16 28.81 0.08 10.23
CA GLU A 16 29.74 0.06 11.37
C GLU A 16 30.43 -1.31 11.58
N LEU A 17 30.26 -2.28 10.67
CA LEU A 17 30.77 -3.67 10.77
C LEU A 17 32.21 -3.77 11.29
N TYR A 18 33.11 -2.99 10.70
CA TYR A 18 34.52 -3.01 11.08
C TYR A 18 34.88 -2.02 12.18
N ARG A 19 34.14 -0.93 12.34
CA ARG A 19 34.39 0.08 13.38
C ARG A 19 34.04 -0.46 14.77
N ARG A 20 32.97 -1.27 14.85
CA ARG A 20 32.51 -1.93 16.08
C ARG A 20 33.13 -3.31 16.33
N ASN A 21 34.11 -3.71 15.52
CA ASN A 21 34.77 -5.00 15.69
C ASN A 21 35.74 -4.95 16.88
N ALA A 22 35.62 -5.88 17.82
CA ALA A 22 36.35 -5.88 19.07
C ALA A 22 37.88 -5.99 18.89
N PHE A 23 38.34 -6.78 17.92
CA PHE A 23 39.77 -6.90 17.60
C PHE A 23 40.32 -5.60 17.01
N ARG A 24 39.52 -4.90 16.17
CA ARG A 24 39.93 -3.60 15.64
C ARG A 24 39.96 -2.50 16.71
N ILE A 25 38.94 -2.44 17.56
CA ILE A 25 38.90 -1.48 18.66
C ILE A 25 40.12 -1.67 19.57
N SER A 26 40.44 -2.92 19.93
CA SER A 26 41.57 -3.25 20.82
C SER A 26 42.95 -3.27 20.15
N GLY A 27 43.02 -3.19 18.82
CA GLY A 27 44.28 -3.34 18.06
C GLY A 27 44.83 -4.76 18.04
N LEU A 28 44.11 -5.75 18.57
CA LEU A 28 44.52 -7.16 18.60
C LEU A 28 44.29 -7.85 17.23
N LEU A 29 45.07 -8.89 16.96
CA LEU A 29 44.82 -9.81 15.86
C LEU A 29 43.81 -10.89 16.28
N ALA A 30 43.15 -11.53 15.31
CA ALA A 30 42.15 -12.57 15.59
C ALA A 30 42.72 -13.79 16.32
N ASP A 31 44.02 -14.05 16.20
CA ASP A 31 44.75 -15.14 16.85
C ASP A 31 45.21 -14.82 18.28
N ALA A 32 44.91 -13.61 18.80
CA ALA A 32 45.31 -13.22 20.15
C ALA A 32 44.73 -14.18 21.21
N ASP A 33 45.61 -14.77 22.02
CA ASP A 33 45.22 -15.67 23.10
C ASP A 33 44.62 -14.91 24.30
N GLY A 34 44.02 -15.65 25.23
CA GLY A 34 43.42 -15.07 26.43
C GLY A 34 44.45 -14.35 27.31
N ARG A 35 45.72 -14.77 27.29
CA ARG A 35 46.79 -14.13 28.06
C ARG A 35 47.13 -12.75 27.49
N THR A 36 47.34 -12.66 26.19
CA THR A 36 47.64 -11.41 25.47
C THR A 36 46.49 -10.42 25.62
N THR A 37 45.25 -10.90 25.48
CA THR A 37 44.06 -10.06 25.65
C THR A 37 43.94 -9.50 27.08
N ARG A 38 44.18 -10.33 28.11
CA ARG A 38 44.21 -9.87 29.51
C ARG A 38 45.34 -8.89 29.77
N GLN A 39 46.50 -9.09 29.16
CA GLN A 39 47.64 -8.19 29.30
C GLN A 39 47.33 -6.80 28.75
N VAL A 40 46.67 -6.71 27.58
CA VAL A 40 46.22 -5.42 27.02
C VAL A 40 45.17 -4.77 27.93
N SER A 41 44.16 -5.52 28.39
CA SER A 41 43.15 -5.00 29.32
C SER A 41 43.75 -4.49 30.64
N GLN A 42 44.72 -5.21 31.22
CA GLN A 42 45.41 -4.79 32.44
C GLN A 42 46.26 -3.53 32.24
N ARG A 43 47.00 -3.44 31.13
CA ARG A 43 47.78 -2.24 30.79
C ARG A 43 46.88 -1.01 30.66
N LEU A 44 45.73 -1.16 30.03
CA LEU A 44 44.78 -0.08 29.85
C LEU A 44 44.16 0.39 31.18
N ARG A 45 43.76 -0.55 32.05
CA ARG A 45 43.25 -0.22 33.39
C ARG A 45 44.30 0.52 34.22
N ALA A 46 45.54 0.04 34.22
CA ALA A 46 46.64 0.69 34.94
C ALA A 46 46.92 2.11 34.42
N ALA A 47 46.84 2.34 33.11
CA ALA A 47 47.05 3.67 32.54
C ALA A 47 45.89 4.63 32.82
N LEU A 48 44.65 4.14 32.81
CA LEU A 48 43.47 4.89 33.24
C LEU A 48 43.58 5.35 34.70
N GLU A 49 44.00 4.45 35.59
CA GLU A 49 44.21 4.75 37.02
C GLU A 49 45.30 5.82 37.23
N MET A 50 46.29 5.88 36.34
CA MET A 50 47.44 6.79 36.41
C MET A 50 47.28 8.06 35.56
N GLY A 51 46.17 8.22 34.83
CA GLY A 51 45.95 9.35 33.91
C GLY A 51 46.95 9.42 32.74
N ALA A 52 47.55 8.29 32.36
CA ALA A 52 48.55 8.21 31.30
C ALA A 52 47.93 7.81 29.96
N ASP A 53 48.47 8.34 28.87
CA ASP A 53 48.10 7.92 27.51
C ASP A 53 48.76 6.58 27.16
N VAL A 54 48.02 5.68 26.49
CA VAL A 54 48.51 4.36 26.09
C VAL A 54 48.56 4.26 24.58
N ASP A 55 49.76 4.13 24.03
CA ASP A 55 49.93 3.75 22.65
C ASP A 55 49.56 2.26 22.48
N LEU A 56 48.35 2.01 21.98
CA LEU A 56 47.85 0.68 21.61
C LEU A 56 48.07 0.36 20.12
N GLY A 57 48.93 1.12 19.43
CA GLY A 57 49.35 0.85 18.07
C GLY A 57 48.21 0.92 17.05
N THR A 58 47.75 -0.23 16.56
CA THR A 58 46.75 -0.35 15.47
C THR A 58 45.30 -0.27 15.94
N ALA A 59 45.06 0.06 17.21
CA ALA A 59 43.72 0.26 17.74
C ALA A 59 42.96 1.38 17.00
N THR A 60 41.69 1.15 16.69
CA THR A 60 40.85 2.15 16.01
C THR A 60 40.13 3.10 16.95
N SER A 61 40.10 2.80 18.26
CA SER A 61 39.55 3.67 19.29
C SER A 61 40.66 4.13 20.24
N SER A 62 40.53 5.37 20.70
CA SER A 62 41.33 5.92 21.80
C SER A 62 40.55 6.01 23.10
N ASP A 63 39.26 5.63 23.12
CA ASP A 63 38.44 5.61 24.32
C ASP A 63 38.76 4.36 25.15
N PRO A 64 39.34 4.51 26.35
CA PRO A 64 39.70 3.37 27.18
C PRO A 64 38.50 2.51 27.62
N HIS A 65 37.30 3.09 27.75
CA HIS A 65 36.11 2.31 28.09
C HIS A 65 35.66 1.41 26.94
N GLU A 66 35.76 1.92 25.70
CA GLU A 66 35.43 1.14 24.50
C GLU A 66 36.42 -0.01 24.28
N ILE A 67 37.72 0.25 24.49
CA ILE A 67 38.77 -0.76 24.39
C ILE A 67 38.62 -1.83 25.47
N GLN A 68 38.31 -1.42 26.71
CA GLN A 68 38.04 -2.36 27.80
C GLN A 68 36.83 -3.26 27.47
N ALA A 69 35.73 -2.69 26.99
CA ALA A 69 34.56 -3.45 26.57
C ALA A 69 34.85 -4.42 25.42
N ALA A 70 35.71 -4.03 24.48
CA ALA A 70 36.17 -4.90 23.40
C ALA A 70 37.01 -6.09 23.92
N CYS A 71 37.94 -5.84 24.85
CA CYS A 71 38.69 -6.92 25.50
C CYS A 71 37.77 -7.86 26.30
N ASP A 72 36.78 -7.32 27.01
CA ASP A 72 35.80 -8.11 27.77
C ASP A 72 34.93 -8.96 26.83
N LEU A 73 34.59 -8.47 25.64
CA LEU A 73 33.90 -9.26 24.62
C LEU A 73 34.78 -10.42 24.13
N ILE A 74 36.06 -10.16 23.83
CA ILE A 74 37.01 -11.19 23.37
C ILE A 74 37.25 -12.26 24.44
N LEU A 75 37.27 -11.88 25.72
CA LEU A 75 37.44 -12.80 26.86
C LEU A 75 36.13 -13.45 27.32
N GLY A 76 34.98 -12.94 26.87
CA GLY A 76 33.65 -13.34 27.31
C GLY A 76 33.08 -14.53 26.54
N ASP A 77 32.01 -14.32 25.79
CA ASP A 77 31.32 -15.40 25.06
C ASP A 77 32.12 -15.82 23.81
N PRO A 78 32.63 -17.06 23.75
CA PRO A 78 33.47 -17.55 22.65
C PRO A 78 32.72 -17.61 21.31
N ARG A 79 31.39 -17.73 21.33
CA ARG A 79 30.56 -17.65 20.11
C ARG A 79 30.58 -16.26 19.50
N ARG A 80 30.48 -15.22 20.34
CA ARG A 80 30.58 -13.83 19.89
C ARG A 80 32.00 -13.50 19.46
N ARG A 81 33.00 -13.95 20.20
CA ARG A 81 34.42 -13.83 19.82
C ARG A 81 34.65 -14.38 18.40
N LEU A 82 34.18 -15.60 18.11
CA LEU A 82 34.35 -16.23 16.80
C LEU A 82 33.76 -15.40 15.65
N VAL A 83 32.61 -14.74 15.87
CA VAL A 83 32.01 -13.81 14.90
C VAL A 83 32.93 -12.60 14.64
N HIS A 84 33.53 -12.03 15.68
CA HIS A 84 34.47 -10.92 15.52
C HIS A 84 35.77 -11.34 14.82
N GLU A 85 36.25 -12.56 15.03
CA GLU A 85 37.42 -13.12 14.33
C GLU A 85 37.22 -13.18 12.81
N VAL A 86 35.99 -13.41 12.32
CA VAL A 86 35.66 -13.44 10.88
C VAL A 86 35.89 -12.08 10.20
N PHE A 87 35.81 -10.97 10.92
CA PHE A 87 35.95 -9.62 10.35
C PHE A 87 37.21 -8.89 10.81
N ALA A 88 38.12 -9.61 11.49
CA ALA A 88 39.39 -9.11 11.98
C ALA A 88 40.57 -9.71 11.20
N PRO A 89 41.72 -9.02 11.06
CA PRO A 89 42.88 -9.62 10.41
C PRO A 89 43.34 -10.89 11.12
N TRP A 90 43.58 -11.96 10.36
CA TRP A 90 44.09 -13.25 10.86
C TRP A 90 45.62 -13.27 10.96
N GLY A 91 46.30 -12.40 10.22
CA GLY A 91 47.76 -12.36 10.22
C GLY A 91 48.39 -13.53 9.45
N THR A 92 49.72 -13.65 9.59
CA THR A 92 50.53 -14.58 8.79
C THR A 92 50.87 -15.89 9.49
N ASN A 93 50.43 -16.07 10.73
CA ASN A 93 50.64 -17.33 11.44
C ASN A 93 49.66 -18.39 10.93
N VAL A 94 50.19 -19.38 10.21
CA VAL A 94 49.40 -20.47 9.60
C VAL A 94 49.77 -21.86 10.10
N SER A 95 50.80 -21.99 10.97
CA SER A 95 51.36 -23.29 11.36
C SER A 95 50.33 -24.19 12.01
N ASP A 96 49.42 -23.61 12.78
CA ASP A 96 48.55 -24.37 13.68
C ASP A 96 47.22 -24.74 13.01
N CYS A 97 46.75 -23.91 12.05
CA CYS A 97 45.44 -24.07 11.42
C CYS A 97 45.42 -24.93 10.15
N GLY A 98 46.58 -25.28 9.59
CA GLY A 98 46.68 -26.06 8.35
C GLY A 98 46.14 -25.33 7.10
N CYS A 99 45.89 -24.03 7.19
CA CYS A 99 45.48 -23.21 6.06
C CYS A 99 46.69 -22.82 5.21
N SER A 100 46.46 -22.49 3.93
CA SER A 100 47.52 -21.88 3.13
C SER A 100 47.74 -20.43 3.54
N LEU A 101 48.98 -19.95 3.46
CA LEU A 101 49.29 -18.53 3.63
C LEU A 101 48.50 -17.63 2.68
N GLU A 102 48.18 -18.14 1.49
CA GLU A 102 47.37 -17.41 0.51
C GLU A 102 45.92 -17.20 0.99
N LEU A 103 45.32 -18.15 1.71
CA LEU A 103 43.97 -18.00 2.27
C LEU A 103 43.92 -16.85 3.28
N HIS A 104 44.87 -16.81 4.21
CA HIS A 104 45.00 -15.72 5.20
C HIS A 104 45.24 -14.37 4.53
N LYS A 105 46.17 -14.30 3.56
CA LYS A 105 46.41 -13.07 2.79
C LYS A 105 45.16 -12.59 2.06
N ASN A 106 44.41 -13.50 1.42
CA ASN A 106 43.16 -13.14 0.74
C ASN A 106 42.09 -12.68 1.75
N HIS A 107 42.01 -13.28 2.94
CA HIS A 107 41.11 -12.87 4.02
C HIS A 107 41.41 -11.45 4.50
N ASP A 108 42.66 -11.16 4.85
CA ASP A 108 43.05 -9.86 5.37
C ASP A 108 42.90 -8.75 4.30
N LEU A 109 43.17 -9.08 3.03
CA LEU A 109 42.86 -8.21 1.90
C LEU A 109 41.36 -7.97 1.73
N ALA A 110 40.52 -8.99 1.96
CA ALA A 110 39.06 -8.86 1.89
C ALA A 110 38.52 -7.94 2.99
N VAL A 111 38.95 -8.15 4.24
CA VAL A 111 38.62 -7.32 5.40
C VAL A 111 39.08 -5.87 5.20
N LYS A 112 40.32 -5.66 4.75
CA LYS A 112 40.86 -4.32 4.48
C LYS A 112 40.11 -3.61 3.35
N ALA A 113 39.91 -4.28 2.21
CA ALA A 113 39.22 -3.68 1.06
C ALA A 113 37.76 -3.34 1.38
N HIS A 114 37.05 -4.23 2.07
CA HIS A 114 35.65 -4.02 2.43
C HIS A 114 35.51 -2.87 3.44
N SER A 115 36.38 -2.83 4.46
CA SER A 115 36.42 -1.72 5.41
C SER A 115 36.73 -0.38 4.74
N ASN A 116 37.69 -0.34 3.81
CA ASN A 116 38.03 0.90 3.11
C ASN A 116 36.89 1.37 2.22
N ALA A 117 36.21 0.44 1.54
CA ALA A 117 35.04 0.76 0.73
C ALA A 117 33.95 1.41 1.59
N ILE A 118 33.57 0.78 2.71
CA ILE A 118 32.56 1.31 3.65
C ILE A 118 32.98 2.68 4.19
N ALA A 119 34.21 2.82 4.71
CA ALA A 119 34.67 4.05 5.31
C ALA A 119 34.66 5.23 4.32
N ARG A 120 35.08 5.02 3.07
CA ARG A 120 35.04 6.04 2.01
C ARG A 120 33.61 6.41 1.62
N GLU A 121 32.66 5.47 1.62
CA GLU A 121 31.24 5.76 1.37
C GLU A 121 30.62 6.58 2.52
N GLN A 122 31.03 6.31 3.76
CA GLN A 122 30.55 7.02 4.95
C GLN A 122 31.11 8.44 5.06
N SER A 123 32.39 8.65 4.74
CA SER A 123 32.98 10.00 4.77
C SER A 123 32.42 10.90 3.65
N GLY A 124 32.00 10.31 2.52
CA GLY A 124 31.61 11.09 1.34
C GLY A 124 32.78 11.77 0.64
N GLU A 125 33.99 11.69 1.20
CA GLU A 125 35.21 12.32 0.74
C GLU A 125 35.96 11.42 -0.26
N TRP A 126 35.33 11.13 -1.39
CA TRP A 126 35.94 10.35 -2.47
C TRP A 126 36.26 11.19 -3.72
N GLY A 127 36.14 12.52 -3.62
CA GLY A 127 36.46 13.44 -4.69
C GLY A 127 35.64 13.15 -5.96
N LYS A 128 36.31 12.95 -7.09
CA LYS A 128 35.66 12.59 -8.36
C LYS A 128 35.50 11.08 -8.58
N THR A 129 36.11 10.23 -7.76
CA THR A 129 36.23 8.79 -8.03
C THR A 129 35.62 7.96 -6.90
N PRO A 130 34.43 7.36 -7.11
CA PRO A 130 33.78 6.51 -6.12
C PRO A 130 34.67 5.31 -5.73
N PRO A 131 34.50 4.71 -4.54
CA PRO A 131 35.31 3.58 -4.07
C PRO A 131 34.93 2.23 -4.72
N ASP A 132 34.62 2.24 -6.02
CA ASP A 132 34.19 1.04 -6.77
C ASP A 132 35.29 -0.01 -6.90
N SER A 133 36.54 0.44 -6.93
CA SER A 133 37.71 -0.44 -7.00
C SER A 133 37.85 -1.25 -5.71
N GLU A 134 37.57 -0.63 -4.56
CA GLU A 134 37.60 -1.24 -3.24
C GLU A 134 36.44 -2.21 -3.05
N TRP A 135 35.22 -1.85 -3.45
CA TRP A 135 34.08 -2.77 -3.48
C TRP A 135 34.35 -4.00 -4.34
N THR A 136 34.94 -3.79 -5.52
CA THR A 136 35.30 -4.89 -6.43
C THR A 136 36.36 -5.80 -5.83
N ARG A 137 37.41 -5.22 -5.23
CA ARG A 137 38.50 -5.95 -4.57
C ARG A 137 38.00 -6.73 -3.35
N ALA A 138 37.12 -6.12 -2.55
CA ALA A 138 36.48 -6.76 -1.40
C ALA A 138 35.72 -8.02 -1.83
N ARG A 139 34.85 -7.89 -2.83
CA ARG A 139 34.08 -9.00 -3.39
C ARG A 139 34.98 -10.12 -3.93
N GLN A 140 35.98 -9.77 -4.73
CA GLN A 140 36.89 -10.76 -5.31
C GLN A 140 37.66 -11.52 -4.23
N SER A 141 38.15 -10.81 -3.22
CA SER A 141 38.90 -11.40 -2.11
C SER A 141 38.02 -12.29 -1.24
N TRP A 142 36.81 -11.83 -0.87
CA TRP A 142 35.82 -12.66 -0.18
C TRP A 142 35.41 -13.90 -0.99
N GLY A 143 35.29 -13.78 -2.32
CA GLY A 143 35.02 -14.92 -3.20
C GLY A 143 36.09 -16.00 -3.15
N LYS A 144 37.36 -15.64 -2.92
CA LYS A 144 38.46 -16.60 -2.72
C LYS A 144 38.48 -17.23 -1.33
N VAL A 145 37.96 -16.52 -0.33
CA VAL A 145 38.01 -16.91 1.09
C VAL A 145 36.88 -17.84 1.47
N VAL A 146 35.65 -17.56 1.01
CA VAL A 146 34.43 -18.29 1.41
C VAL A 146 34.57 -19.82 1.29
N PRO A 147 35.16 -20.40 0.23
CA PRO A 147 35.34 -21.86 0.14
C PRO A 147 36.23 -22.47 1.22
N GLY A 148 37.21 -21.72 1.74
CA GLY A 148 38.17 -22.17 2.76
C GLY A 148 37.80 -21.78 4.19
N LEU A 149 36.85 -20.86 4.37
CA LEU A 149 36.51 -20.26 5.67
C LEU A 149 36.08 -21.29 6.71
N ALA A 150 35.20 -22.24 6.35
CA ALA A 150 34.67 -23.22 7.29
C ALA A 150 35.78 -24.04 7.96
N ARG A 151 36.78 -24.49 7.18
CA ARG A 151 37.93 -25.25 7.70
C ARG A 151 38.73 -24.44 8.71
N HIS A 152 38.97 -23.15 8.42
CA HIS A 152 39.67 -22.27 9.34
C HIS A 152 38.89 -22.11 10.66
N LEU A 153 37.58 -21.85 10.58
CA LEU A 153 36.73 -21.69 11.76
C LEU A 153 36.60 -22.99 12.57
N GLU A 154 36.53 -24.16 11.93
CA GLU A 154 36.54 -25.46 12.62
C GLU A 154 37.84 -25.73 13.37
N HIS A 155 38.97 -25.21 12.86
CA HIS A 155 40.22 -25.21 13.62
C HIS A 155 40.12 -24.26 14.82
N ARG A 156 39.65 -23.02 14.63
CA ARG A 156 39.48 -22.05 15.72
C ARG A 156 38.56 -22.58 16.84
N VAL A 157 37.46 -23.26 16.48
CA VAL A 157 36.57 -23.92 17.46
C VAL A 157 37.33 -24.95 18.30
N ARG A 158 38.22 -25.75 17.69
CA ARG A 158 39.06 -26.71 18.43
C ARG A 158 40.13 -26.05 19.28
N ASP A 159 40.74 -24.97 18.80
CA ASP A 159 41.78 -24.24 19.53
C ASP A 159 41.22 -23.49 20.75
N LEU A 160 40.02 -22.92 20.63
CA LEU A 160 39.34 -22.27 21.75
C LEU A 160 38.86 -23.27 22.81
N ASP A 161 38.65 -24.53 22.44
CA ASP A 161 38.26 -25.66 23.31
C ASP A 161 37.12 -25.33 24.31
N ASP A 162 36.11 -24.58 23.84
CA ASP A 162 34.94 -24.23 24.67
C ASP A 162 33.73 -25.09 24.31
N ARG A 163 33.08 -25.65 25.34
CA ARG A 163 31.88 -26.49 25.22
C ARG A 163 30.68 -25.84 24.51
N GLN A 164 30.66 -24.51 24.36
CA GLN A 164 29.62 -23.75 23.68
C GLN A 164 29.86 -23.64 22.17
N LEU A 165 31.01 -24.08 21.68
CA LEU A 165 31.40 -24.05 20.28
C LEU A 165 31.48 -25.47 19.73
N ASP A 166 30.79 -25.71 18.62
CA ASP A 166 30.88 -26.95 17.85
C ASP A 166 30.77 -26.65 16.35
N LYS A 167 30.59 -27.69 15.54
CA LYS A 167 30.43 -27.54 14.08
C LYS A 167 29.18 -26.74 13.69
N SER A 168 28.14 -26.72 14.52
CA SER A 168 26.92 -25.96 14.23
C SER A 168 27.19 -24.45 14.25
N ALA A 169 28.05 -23.97 15.15
CA ALA A 169 28.48 -22.57 15.20
C ALA A 169 29.13 -22.11 13.87
N VAL A 170 29.96 -22.95 13.26
CA VAL A 170 30.60 -22.67 11.96
C VAL A 170 29.56 -22.58 10.85
N GLU A 171 28.58 -23.50 10.85
CA GLU A 171 27.50 -23.49 9.87
C GLU A 171 26.56 -22.29 10.01
N GLU A 172 26.33 -21.81 11.23
CA GLU A 172 25.57 -20.60 11.51
C GLU A 172 26.27 -19.35 10.97
N ILE A 173 27.58 -19.21 11.22
CA ILE A 173 28.41 -18.14 10.64
C ILE A 173 28.36 -18.21 9.11
N ARG A 174 28.57 -19.40 8.53
CA ARG A 174 28.56 -19.58 7.07
C ARG A 174 27.23 -19.18 6.45
N ARG A 175 26.12 -19.48 7.12
CA ARG A 175 24.76 -19.13 6.70
C ARG A 175 24.48 -17.63 6.77
N GLU A 176 24.95 -16.93 7.80
CA GLU A 176 24.72 -15.49 7.97
C GLU A 176 25.79 -14.61 7.28
N LEU A 177 26.95 -15.15 6.89
CA LEU A 177 28.02 -14.38 6.25
C LEU A 177 27.57 -13.60 5.00
N PRO A 178 26.80 -14.16 4.05
CA PRO A 178 26.35 -13.40 2.89
C PRO A 178 25.55 -12.15 3.28
N ARG A 179 24.75 -12.21 4.35
CA ARG A 179 24.04 -11.05 4.91
C ARG A 179 25.04 -10.03 5.43
N ALA A 180 25.94 -10.43 6.32
CA ALA A 180 26.91 -9.52 6.93
C ALA A 180 27.81 -8.82 5.91
N LEU A 181 28.15 -9.49 4.81
CA LEU A 181 28.93 -8.88 3.72
C LEU A 181 28.11 -7.90 2.86
N THR A 182 26.82 -8.14 2.71
CA THR A 182 25.96 -7.41 1.76
C THR A 182 25.23 -6.22 2.42
N GLN A 183 24.83 -6.36 3.68
CA GLN A 183 24.03 -5.37 4.42
C GLN A 183 24.69 -3.97 4.49
N PRO A 184 26.02 -3.81 4.68
CA PRO A 184 26.62 -2.47 4.70
C PRO A 184 26.38 -1.68 3.41
N ALA A 185 26.51 -2.33 2.25
CA ALA A 185 26.24 -1.71 0.96
C ALA A 185 24.76 -1.35 0.80
N VAL A 186 23.85 -2.21 1.30
CA VAL A 186 22.39 -1.95 1.30
C VAL A 186 22.04 -0.75 2.18
N ASP A 187 22.55 -0.69 3.40
CA ASP A 187 22.26 0.40 4.34
C ASP A 187 22.81 1.73 3.85
N LEU A 188 24.03 1.74 3.30
CA LEU A 188 24.61 2.92 2.64
C LEU A 188 23.84 3.32 1.38
N ALA A 189 23.35 2.32 0.63
CA ALA A 189 22.54 2.53 -0.54
C ALA A 189 21.22 3.19 -0.19
N VAL A 190 20.59 2.86 0.95
CA VAL A 190 19.29 3.40 1.39
C VAL A 190 19.41 4.75 2.12
N SER A 191 20.38 4.89 3.03
CA SER A 191 20.58 6.11 3.83
C SER A 191 21.21 7.29 3.07
N GLY A 192 21.79 7.04 1.89
CA GLY A 192 22.52 8.05 1.11
C GLY A 192 21.72 8.92 0.14
N PRO A 193 22.42 9.66 -0.73
CA PRO A 193 21.80 10.34 -1.88
C PRO A 193 21.42 9.35 -3.00
N THR A 194 20.43 9.74 -3.82
CA THR A 194 19.92 8.93 -4.97
C THR A 194 21.02 8.52 -5.93
N THR A 195 21.97 9.42 -6.21
CA THR A 195 23.06 9.21 -7.19
C THR A 195 23.95 8.01 -6.87
N ARG A 196 24.08 7.61 -5.60
CA ARG A 196 24.89 6.43 -5.20
C ARG A 196 24.12 5.13 -5.05
N ALA A 197 22.77 5.15 -5.00
CA ALA A 197 21.98 3.94 -4.71
C ALA A 197 22.22 2.83 -5.74
N ALA A 198 22.01 3.12 -7.02
CA ALA A 198 22.08 2.12 -8.08
C ALA A 198 23.45 1.43 -8.12
N ARG A 199 24.54 2.20 -7.91
CA ARG A 199 25.91 1.69 -7.83
C ARG A 199 26.11 0.76 -6.64
N LEU A 200 25.69 1.16 -5.45
CA LEU A 200 25.82 0.34 -4.24
C LEU A 200 24.94 -0.91 -4.27
N VAL A 201 23.72 -0.82 -4.79
CA VAL A 201 22.86 -1.99 -5.08
C VAL A 201 23.56 -2.96 -6.03
N SER A 202 24.23 -2.42 -7.05
CA SER A 202 25.00 -3.20 -8.01
C SER A 202 26.19 -3.93 -7.37
N HIS A 203 26.84 -3.34 -6.36
CA HIS A 203 27.89 -4.01 -5.60
C HIS A 203 27.32 -5.06 -4.64
N ALA A 204 26.25 -4.72 -3.92
CA ALA A 204 25.56 -5.60 -2.97
C ALA A 204 25.16 -6.94 -3.61
N GLN A 205 24.57 -6.93 -4.81
CA GLN A 205 24.14 -8.15 -5.49
C GLN A 205 25.29 -9.10 -5.91
N ARG A 206 26.53 -8.61 -5.99
CA ARG A 206 27.67 -9.38 -6.52
C ARG A 206 28.51 -10.07 -5.45
N PHE A 207 28.29 -9.79 -4.16
CA PHE A 207 28.99 -10.52 -3.09
C PHE A 207 28.71 -12.03 -3.16
N PRO A 208 29.64 -12.88 -2.66
CA PRO A 208 29.44 -14.33 -2.68
C PRO A 208 28.11 -14.72 -2.04
N MET A 209 27.32 -15.53 -2.74
CA MET A 209 26.00 -16.03 -2.30
C MET A 209 24.94 -14.94 -2.02
N ALA A 210 25.16 -13.69 -2.46
CA ALA A 210 24.24 -12.57 -2.22
C ALA A 210 23.08 -12.46 -3.23
N ALA A 211 23.13 -13.18 -4.36
CA ALA A 211 22.22 -13.00 -5.48
C ALA A 211 20.73 -13.15 -5.12
N ALA A 212 20.35 -14.10 -4.27
CA ALA A 212 18.97 -14.26 -3.81
C ALA A 212 18.63 -13.42 -2.57
N LEU A 213 19.63 -13.02 -1.80
CA LEU A 213 19.47 -12.37 -0.50
C LEU A 213 19.37 -10.85 -0.62
N HIS A 214 20.21 -10.21 -1.45
CA HIS A 214 20.32 -8.74 -1.52
C HIS A 214 18.97 -8.07 -1.79
N ARG A 215 18.12 -8.66 -2.65
CA ARG A 215 16.78 -8.13 -2.94
C ARG A 215 15.89 -8.10 -1.69
N ARG A 216 15.92 -9.14 -0.87
CA ARG A 216 15.13 -9.19 0.39
C ARG A 216 15.65 -8.15 1.38
N LEU A 217 16.98 -7.99 1.48
CA LEU A 217 17.59 -6.97 2.33
C LEU A 217 17.19 -5.57 1.89
N LEU A 218 17.25 -5.29 0.58
CA LEU A 218 16.83 -4.01 0.01
C LEU A 218 15.35 -3.72 0.24
N MET A 219 14.47 -4.70 0.01
CA MET A 219 13.03 -4.53 0.27
C MET A 219 12.75 -4.23 1.74
N SER A 220 13.42 -4.92 2.67
CA SER A 220 13.28 -4.67 4.09
C SER A 220 13.81 -3.29 4.48
N ALA A 221 14.98 -2.90 3.97
CA ALA A 221 15.62 -1.63 4.30
C ALA A 221 14.89 -0.42 3.68
N ALA A 222 14.28 -0.59 2.50
CA ALA A 222 13.51 0.46 1.83
C ALA A 222 12.05 0.56 2.34
N ASN A 223 11.58 -0.35 3.20
CA ASN A 223 10.18 -0.35 3.66
C ASN A 223 9.74 0.98 4.31
N PRO A 224 10.54 1.64 5.17
CA PRO A 224 10.16 2.95 5.71
C PRO A 224 9.96 4.03 4.63
N LEU A 225 10.72 3.97 3.53
CA LEU A 225 10.54 4.90 2.40
C LEU A 225 9.22 4.64 1.66
N TYR A 226 8.81 3.37 1.54
CA TYR A 226 7.50 3.04 0.98
C TYR A 226 6.37 3.54 1.88
N GLU A 227 6.44 3.27 3.19
CA GLU A 227 5.42 3.70 4.15
C GLU A 227 5.25 5.22 4.16
N GLU A 228 6.36 5.97 4.24
CA GLU A 228 6.29 7.44 4.22
C GLU A 228 5.68 7.97 2.92
N LEU A 229 6.03 7.38 1.76
CA LEU A 229 5.51 7.80 0.47
C LEU A 229 4.03 7.46 0.30
N GLU A 230 3.60 6.27 0.74
CA GLU A 230 2.19 5.83 0.72
C GLU A 230 1.32 6.71 1.64
N ASP A 231 1.82 7.06 2.83
CA ASP A 231 1.15 7.94 3.78
C ASP A 231 0.99 9.36 3.22
N ARG A 232 2.09 9.97 2.74
CA ARG A 232 2.05 11.32 2.15
C ARG A 232 1.17 11.37 0.91
N ARG A 233 1.24 10.37 0.02
CA ARG A 233 0.35 10.24 -1.13
C ARG A 233 -1.12 10.27 -0.70
N THR A 234 -1.47 9.52 0.35
CA THR A 234 -2.84 9.46 0.87
C THR A 234 -3.31 10.82 1.40
N GLN A 235 -2.45 11.53 2.12
CA GLN A 235 -2.75 12.89 2.62
C GLN A 235 -2.95 13.88 1.47
N ILE A 236 -2.14 13.81 0.41
CA ILE A 236 -2.30 14.64 -0.79
C ILE A 236 -3.62 14.32 -1.50
N ALA A 237 -3.94 13.04 -1.69
CA ALA A 237 -5.16 12.61 -2.37
C ALA A 237 -6.42 13.20 -1.72
N GLN A 238 -6.46 13.26 -0.39
CA GLN A 238 -7.58 13.81 0.38
C GLN A 238 -7.78 15.33 0.19
N ARG A 239 -6.75 16.07 -0.24
CA ARG A 239 -6.81 17.52 -0.42
C ARG A 239 -7.24 17.94 -1.83
N ILE A 240 -7.24 17.01 -2.79
CA ILE A 240 -7.67 17.29 -4.16
C ILE A 240 -9.18 17.54 -4.16
N GLY A 241 -9.60 18.70 -4.65
CA GLY A 241 -11.00 19.15 -4.64
C GLY A 241 -11.30 20.21 -3.57
N ASP A 242 -10.59 20.17 -2.43
CA ASP A 242 -10.87 21.06 -1.27
C ASP A 242 -10.14 22.41 -1.33
N GLY A 243 -9.14 22.56 -2.20
CA GLY A 243 -8.25 23.72 -2.21
C GLY A 243 -7.62 24.06 -3.57
N PRO A 244 -6.70 25.03 -3.61
CA PRO A 244 -5.91 25.33 -4.81
C PRO A 244 -5.01 24.15 -5.18
N VAL A 245 -4.92 23.85 -6.48
CA VAL A 245 -4.17 22.70 -7.01
C VAL A 245 -2.66 22.95 -7.05
N ASP A 246 -2.22 24.19 -7.26
CA ASP A 246 -0.79 24.49 -7.45
C ASP A 246 0.10 24.06 -6.27
N PRO A 247 -0.26 24.34 -4.99
CA PRO A 247 0.54 23.88 -3.85
C PRO A 247 0.58 22.35 -3.73
N ILE A 248 -0.49 21.67 -4.14
CA ILE A 248 -0.54 20.20 -4.14
C ILE A 248 0.44 19.64 -5.17
N VAL A 249 0.43 20.17 -6.39
CA VAL A 249 1.36 19.69 -7.43
C VAL A 249 2.81 20.04 -7.09
N ALA A 250 3.06 21.22 -6.52
CA ALA A 250 4.40 21.56 -6.02
C ALA A 250 4.89 20.55 -4.97
N GLU A 251 4.03 20.13 -4.04
CA GLU A 251 4.36 19.09 -3.06
C GLU A 251 4.63 17.72 -3.72
N ILE A 252 3.87 17.33 -4.75
CA ILE A 252 4.14 16.11 -5.52
C ILE A 252 5.52 16.21 -6.22
N GLU A 253 5.80 17.34 -6.87
CA GLU A 253 7.01 17.57 -7.65
C GLU A 253 8.27 17.70 -6.77
N ASP A 254 8.19 18.41 -5.65
CA ASP A 254 9.34 18.74 -4.80
C ASP A 254 9.63 17.68 -3.73
N ASP A 255 8.65 16.84 -3.36
CA ASP A 255 8.80 15.83 -2.30
C ASP A 255 8.54 14.39 -2.77
N LEU A 256 7.38 14.10 -3.38
CA LEU A 256 7.03 12.71 -3.73
C LEU A 256 7.85 12.16 -4.91
N LEU A 257 8.02 12.93 -5.99
CA LEU A 257 8.78 12.47 -7.16
C LEU A 257 10.27 12.21 -6.86
N PRO A 258 10.98 13.05 -6.09
CA PRO A 258 12.36 12.75 -5.67
C PRO A 258 12.47 11.46 -4.84
N ARG A 259 11.48 11.16 -4.00
CA ARG A 259 11.44 9.92 -3.20
C ARG A 259 11.08 8.71 -4.06
N LEU A 260 10.23 8.87 -5.07
CA LEU A 260 9.99 7.82 -6.06
C LEU A 260 11.27 7.51 -6.85
N ALA A 261 11.96 8.54 -7.35
CA ALA A 261 13.24 8.37 -8.05
C ALA A 261 14.31 7.71 -7.17
N ARG A 262 14.24 7.94 -5.85
CA ARG A 262 15.06 7.24 -4.86
C ARG A 262 14.72 5.75 -4.80
N LEU A 263 13.44 5.39 -4.78
CA LEU A 263 12.98 3.99 -4.87
C LEU A 263 13.36 3.36 -6.21
N ASP A 264 13.34 4.08 -7.32
CA ASP A 264 13.76 3.55 -8.63
C ASP A 264 15.22 3.14 -8.63
N ALA A 265 16.08 3.96 -8.02
CA ALA A 265 17.50 3.66 -7.90
C ALA A 265 17.78 2.44 -7.00
N LEU A 266 16.90 2.16 -6.03
CA LEU A 266 17.03 1.05 -5.09
C LEU A 266 16.38 -0.25 -5.59
N LEU A 267 15.16 -0.13 -6.11
CA LEU A 267 14.21 -1.17 -6.44
C LEU A 267 13.43 -0.77 -7.71
N PRO A 268 14.06 -0.90 -8.90
CA PRO A 268 13.48 -0.42 -10.16
C PRO A 268 12.10 -1.02 -10.44
N PRO A 269 11.14 -0.25 -11.00
CA PRO A 269 9.75 -0.67 -11.17
C PRO A 269 9.62 -1.89 -12.09
N GLY A 270 10.45 -2.01 -13.14
CA GLY A 270 10.46 -3.19 -14.02
C GLY A 270 10.86 -4.50 -13.34
N LYS A 271 11.39 -4.45 -12.11
CA LYS A 271 11.72 -5.63 -11.29
C LYS A 271 10.94 -5.70 -9.98
N ASN A 272 10.24 -4.62 -9.60
CA ASN A 272 9.51 -4.50 -8.35
C ASN A 272 8.10 -3.93 -8.58
N PRO A 273 7.06 -4.79 -8.48
CA PRO A 273 5.67 -4.37 -8.64
C PRO A 273 5.21 -3.28 -7.67
N ARG A 274 5.74 -3.22 -6.44
CA ARG A 274 5.36 -2.18 -5.46
C ARG A 274 5.83 -0.80 -5.91
N THR A 275 7.05 -0.69 -6.46
CA THR A 275 7.54 0.56 -7.05
C THR A 275 6.73 0.95 -8.28
N SER A 276 6.38 -0.02 -9.14
CA SER A 276 5.51 0.24 -10.30
C SER A 276 4.16 0.79 -9.87
N ALA A 277 3.51 0.19 -8.87
CA ALA A 277 2.23 0.67 -8.36
C ALA A 277 2.32 2.11 -7.81
N LEU A 278 3.44 2.49 -7.17
CA LEU A 278 3.65 3.87 -6.70
C LEU A 278 3.79 4.87 -7.86
N HIS A 279 4.45 4.49 -8.96
CA HIS A 279 4.48 5.31 -10.18
C HIS A 279 3.05 5.61 -10.65
N ASP A 280 2.26 4.56 -10.86
CA ASP A 280 0.89 4.70 -11.37
C ASP A 280 0.02 5.53 -10.43
N GLN A 281 0.14 5.33 -9.11
CA GLN A 281 -0.58 6.11 -8.12
C GLN A 281 -0.21 7.59 -8.10
N LEU A 282 1.08 7.95 -8.26
CA LEU A 282 1.49 9.36 -8.35
C LEU A 282 1.08 9.99 -9.68
N ALA A 283 1.07 9.21 -10.77
CA ALA A 283 0.50 9.65 -12.04
C ALA A 283 -1.00 9.95 -11.92
N ILE A 284 -1.76 9.10 -11.21
CA ILE A 284 -3.19 9.33 -10.91
C ILE A 284 -3.38 10.65 -10.15
N LEU A 285 -2.55 10.97 -9.14
CA LEU A 285 -2.66 12.25 -8.42
C LEU A 285 -2.47 13.45 -9.35
N LEU A 286 -1.44 13.42 -10.20
CA LEU A 286 -1.17 14.49 -11.18
C LEU A 286 -2.31 14.62 -12.20
N ASN A 287 -2.84 13.49 -12.68
CA ASN A 287 -3.99 13.44 -13.56
C ASN A 287 -5.25 14.05 -12.90
N ASN A 288 -5.53 13.69 -11.65
CA ASN A 288 -6.67 14.22 -10.91
C ASN A 288 -6.53 15.73 -10.64
N CYS A 289 -5.32 16.21 -10.37
CA CYS A 289 -5.03 17.64 -10.28
C CYS A 289 -5.34 18.37 -11.60
N ALA A 290 -4.99 17.77 -12.74
CA ALA A 290 -5.31 18.33 -14.06
C ALA A 290 -6.82 18.35 -14.34
N VAL A 291 -7.52 17.26 -14.04
CA VAL A 291 -8.97 17.14 -14.19
C VAL A 291 -9.69 18.16 -13.30
N GLU A 292 -9.21 18.40 -12.08
CA GLU A 292 -9.77 19.41 -11.19
C GLU A 292 -9.64 20.83 -11.78
N LEU A 293 -8.49 21.18 -12.37
CA LEU A 293 -8.33 22.43 -13.10
C LEU A 293 -9.29 22.52 -14.29
N MET A 294 -9.49 21.43 -15.02
CA MET A 294 -10.44 21.37 -16.13
C MET A 294 -11.88 21.60 -15.65
N ASN A 295 -12.28 20.98 -14.54
CA ASN A 295 -13.60 21.11 -13.92
C ASN A 295 -13.88 22.53 -13.40
N ARG A 296 -12.85 23.26 -12.98
CA ARG A 296 -12.94 24.69 -12.61
C ARG A 296 -12.95 25.63 -13.83
N GLY A 297 -12.66 25.13 -15.02
CA GLY A 297 -12.58 25.92 -16.24
C GLY A 297 -11.26 26.69 -16.38
N GLU A 298 -10.23 26.23 -15.66
CA GLU A 298 -8.88 26.82 -15.62
C GLU A 298 -7.91 26.13 -16.60
N PHE A 299 -8.42 25.67 -17.75
CA PHE A 299 -7.63 24.91 -18.72
C PHE A 299 -6.81 25.76 -19.72
N ASN A 300 -6.98 27.09 -19.72
CA ASN A 300 -6.40 27.96 -20.75
C ASN A 300 -4.99 28.48 -20.43
N ASP A 301 -4.46 28.23 -19.24
CA ASP A 301 -3.13 28.71 -18.82
C ASP A 301 -2.01 27.67 -18.99
N GLY A 302 -2.33 26.50 -19.54
CA GLY A 302 -1.39 25.42 -19.81
C GLY A 302 -1.05 24.54 -18.59
N ARG A 303 -1.54 24.85 -17.39
CA ARG A 303 -1.22 24.05 -16.19
C ARG A 303 -1.77 22.63 -16.27
N ALA A 304 -3.03 22.47 -16.69
CA ALA A 304 -3.64 21.15 -16.87
C ALA A 304 -2.87 20.30 -17.90
N GLU A 305 -2.41 20.91 -18.99
CA GLU A 305 -1.58 20.22 -19.99
C GLU A 305 -0.25 19.77 -19.39
N ARG A 306 0.46 20.66 -18.68
CA ARG A 306 1.71 20.32 -17.97
C ARG A 306 1.53 19.17 -16.98
N TYR A 307 0.44 19.16 -16.22
CA TYR A 307 0.16 18.11 -15.23
C TYR A 307 -0.15 16.77 -15.88
N LEU A 308 -0.89 16.75 -16.99
CA LEU A 308 -1.13 15.53 -17.76
C LEU A 308 0.16 15.02 -18.43
N GLU A 309 1.02 15.93 -18.91
CA GLU A 309 2.34 15.56 -19.43
C GLU A 309 3.21 14.91 -18.36
N GLN A 310 3.25 15.49 -17.17
CA GLN A 310 3.98 14.92 -16.04
C GLN A 310 3.36 13.59 -15.58
N ALA A 311 2.03 13.47 -15.55
CA ALA A 311 1.37 12.19 -15.25
C ALA A 311 1.78 11.11 -16.26
N ALA A 312 1.86 11.44 -17.54
CA ALA A 312 2.26 10.52 -18.59
C ALA A 312 3.74 10.09 -18.51
N THR A 313 4.64 10.92 -17.98
CA THR A 313 6.04 10.54 -17.78
C THR A 313 6.24 9.63 -16.57
N VAL A 314 5.34 9.72 -15.58
CA VAL A 314 5.40 8.93 -14.35
C VAL A 314 4.69 7.58 -14.50
N ALA A 315 3.56 7.52 -15.22
CA ALA A 315 2.77 6.30 -15.39
C ALA A 315 3.54 5.18 -16.11
N ILE A 316 3.38 3.95 -15.64
CA ILE A 316 3.96 2.73 -16.21
C ILE A 316 2.87 1.83 -16.78
N ASP A 317 1.74 1.70 -16.08
CA ASP A 317 0.62 0.89 -16.51
C ASP A 317 -0.05 1.48 -17.77
N GLN A 318 -0.35 0.60 -18.73
CA GLN A 318 -0.92 1.01 -20.02
C GLN A 318 -2.34 1.57 -19.90
N HIS A 319 -3.10 1.14 -18.89
CA HIS A 319 -4.41 1.68 -18.61
C HIS A 319 -4.30 3.13 -18.14
N GLU A 320 -3.43 3.41 -17.16
CA GLU A 320 -3.22 4.78 -16.67
C GLU A 320 -2.70 5.71 -17.76
N LEU A 321 -1.77 5.24 -18.59
CA LEU A 321 -1.32 5.99 -19.77
C LEU A 321 -2.47 6.29 -20.76
N SER A 322 -3.42 5.36 -20.91
CA SER A 322 -4.61 5.59 -21.73
C SER A 322 -5.52 6.64 -21.12
N LEU A 323 -5.79 6.56 -19.81
CA LEU A 323 -6.63 7.54 -19.10
C LEU A 323 -6.04 8.95 -19.17
N VAL A 324 -4.73 9.10 -18.95
CA VAL A 324 -4.03 10.39 -19.09
C VAL A 324 -4.14 10.92 -20.52
N ARG A 325 -4.00 10.04 -21.53
CA ARG A 325 -4.16 10.40 -22.94
C ARG A 325 -5.58 10.86 -23.27
N ASP A 326 -6.58 10.16 -22.76
CA ASP A 326 -8.00 10.49 -22.98
C ASP A 326 -8.35 11.84 -22.35
N ASN A 327 -7.88 12.09 -21.13
CA ASN A 327 -8.04 13.39 -20.46
C ASN A 327 -7.33 14.52 -21.22
N ARG A 328 -6.15 14.26 -21.79
CA ARG A 328 -5.46 15.21 -22.66
C ARG A 328 -6.23 15.49 -23.95
N GLN A 329 -6.78 14.46 -24.59
CA GLN A 329 -7.63 14.65 -25.77
C GLN A 329 -8.88 15.46 -25.42
N MET A 330 -9.51 15.20 -24.27
CA MET A 330 -10.66 15.96 -23.80
C MET A 330 -10.32 17.43 -23.52
N LEU A 331 -9.15 17.69 -22.93
CA LEU A 331 -8.61 19.04 -22.75
C LEU A 331 -8.47 19.78 -24.09
N ASP A 332 -7.91 19.13 -25.12
CA ASP A 332 -7.75 19.69 -26.46
C ASP A 332 -9.08 19.96 -27.18
N VAL A 333 -10.05 19.06 -27.02
CA VAL A 333 -11.41 19.26 -27.55
C VAL A 333 -12.07 20.47 -26.87
N ASN A 334 -11.99 20.55 -25.54
CA ASN A 334 -12.54 21.66 -24.77
C ASN A 334 -11.89 23.01 -25.12
N ARG A 335 -10.56 23.03 -25.28
CA ARG A 335 -9.81 24.22 -25.71
C ARG A 335 -10.28 24.71 -27.08
N ARG A 336 -10.34 23.82 -28.08
CA ARG A 336 -10.80 24.17 -29.44
C ARG A 336 -12.26 24.64 -29.47
N ALA A 337 -13.14 23.98 -28.71
CA ALA A 337 -14.54 24.38 -28.59
C ALA A 337 -14.66 25.79 -27.99
N MET A 338 -13.86 26.09 -26.96
CA MET A 338 -13.87 27.40 -26.31
C MET A 338 -13.26 28.50 -27.18
N GLU A 339 -12.20 28.22 -27.92
CA GLU A 339 -11.62 29.14 -28.90
C GLU A 339 -12.61 29.47 -30.01
N SER A 340 -13.33 28.47 -30.52
CA SER A 340 -14.40 28.66 -31.50
C SER A 340 -15.53 29.54 -30.93
N PHE A 341 -15.96 29.28 -29.69
CA PHE A 341 -16.98 30.10 -29.03
C PHE A 341 -16.53 31.55 -28.84
N ARG A 342 -15.29 31.78 -28.35
CA ARG A 342 -14.70 33.12 -28.22
C ARG A 342 -14.62 33.85 -29.55
N SER A 343 -14.22 33.15 -30.62
CA SER A 343 -14.14 33.69 -31.98
C SER A 343 -15.52 34.15 -32.48
N GLN A 344 -16.57 33.34 -32.26
CA GLN A 344 -17.95 33.71 -32.62
C GLN A 344 -18.46 34.93 -31.83
N VAL A 345 -18.17 34.98 -30.52
CA VAL A 345 -18.53 36.12 -29.67
C VAL A 345 -17.80 37.39 -30.11
N ASP A 346 -16.52 37.29 -30.48
CA ASP A 346 -15.75 38.43 -31.00
C ASP A 346 -16.23 38.88 -32.37
N GLN A 347 -16.55 37.95 -33.28
CA GLN A 347 -17.16 38.29 -34.56
C GLN A 347 -18.50 39.03 -34.36
N LEU A 348 -19.33 38.56 -33.43
CA LEU A 348 -20.58 39.22 -33.09
C LEU A 348 -20.35 40.61 -32.47
N TYR A 349 -19.34 40.73 -31.61
CA TYR A 349 -18.92 42.00 -31.01
C TYR A 349 -18.48 43.01 -32.08
N ARG A 350 -17.69 42.59 -33.08
CA ARG A 350 -17.23 43.44 -34.19
C ARG A 350 -18.36 43.82 -35.16
N LEU A 351 -19.22 42.87 -35.54
CA LEU A 351 -20.25 43.08 -36.56
C LEU A 351 -21.52 43.76 -36.03
N GLN A 352 -21.98 43.40 -34.83
CA GLN A 352 -23.26 43.85 -34.26
C GLN A 352 -23.09 44.73 -33.00
N GLY A 353 -21.84 44.93 -32.57
CA GLY A 353 -21.49 45.78 -31.45
C GLY A 353 -21.63 45.10 -30.08
N LYS A 354 -21.11 45.79 -29.06
CA LYS A 354 -21.07 45.38 -27.65
C LYS A 354 -22.39 44.77 -27.13
N THR A 355 -23.52 45.41 -27.42
CA THR A 355 -24.82 45.02 -26.86
C THR A 355 -25.27 43.64 -27.34
N ALA A 356 -24.98 43.26 -28.59
CA ALA A 356 -25.35 41.97 -29.14
C ALA A 356 -24.54 40.83 -28.51
N ALA A 357 -23.22 41.00 -28.41
CA ALA A 357 -22.32 40.04 -27.76
C ALA A 357 -22.69 39.80 -26.28
N VAL A 358 -22.94 40.88 -25.52
CA VAL A 358 -23.36 40.77 -24.11
C VAL A 358 -24.69 40.03 -23.96
N ARG A 359 -25.65 40.26 -24.88
CA ARG A 359 -26.94 39.57 -24.84
C ARG A 359 -26.78 38.07 -25.07
N LEU A 360 -25.99 37.68 -26.07
CA LEU A 360 -25.67 36.27 -26.35
C LEU A 360 -25.01 35.62 -25.13
N LEU A 361 -23.94 36.22 -24.61
CA LEU A 361 -23.23 35.70 -23.44
C LEU A 361 -24.16 35.53 -22.23
N ARG A 362 -25.02 36.51 -21.93
CA ARG A 362 -26.01 36.41 -20.83
C ARG A 362 -27.09 35.36 -21.09
N GLN A 363 -27.44 35.10 -22.35
CA GLN A 363 -28.37 34.04 -22.71
C GLN A 363 -27.71 32.68 -22.48
N VAL A 364 -26.54 32.44 -23.05
CA VAL A 364 -25.79 31.19 -22.88
C VAL A 364 -25.48 30.94 -21.40
N ARG A 365 -25.14 31.98 -20.62
CA ARG A 365 -24.93 31.88 -19.17
C ARG A 365 -26.16 31.36 -18.41
N ARG A 366 -27.36 31.77 -18.83
CA ARG A 366 -28.63 31.35 -18.21
C ARG A 366 -29.00 29.92 -18.58
N GLU A 367 -28.72 29.54 -19.83
CA GLU A 367 -29.06 28.22 -20.37
C GLU A 367 -28.05 27.15 -19.93
N THR A 368 -26.77 27.49 -19.80
CA THR A 368 -25.75 26.52 -19.40
C THR A 368 -25.77 26.22 -17.92
N LYS A 369 -25.68 24.93 -17.59
CA LYS A 369 -25.45 24.42 -16.23
C LYS A 369 -23.97 24.15 -15.93
N LEU A 370 -23.11 24.14 -16.96
CA LEU A 370 -21.68 23.87 -16.80
C LEU A 370 -20.98 25.06 -16.15
N GLN A 371 -20.40 24.85 -14.95
CA GLN A 371 -19.67 25.90 -14.23
C GLN A 371 -18.48 26.45 -15.03
N THR A 372 -17.74 25.57 -15.72
CA THR A 372 -16.61 25.92 -16.59
C THR A 372 -16.99 26.95 -17.65
N LEU A 373 -18.09 26.71 -18.36
CA LEU A 373 -18.60 27.61 -19.39
C LEU A 373 -19.10 28.92 -18.77
N ARG A 374 -19.72 28.89 -17.58
CA ARG A 374 -20.14 30.12 -16.87
C ARG A 374 -18.97 31.01 -16.50
N ALA A 375 -17.91 30.44 -15.90
CA ALA A 375 -16.73 31.20 -15.50
C ALA A 375 -16.06 31.88 -16.71
N GLU A 376 -15.99 31.18 -17.85
CA GLU A 376 -15.43 31.72 -19.07
C GLU A 376 -16.32 32.81 -19.71
N ILE A 377 -17.64 32.61 -19.70
CA ILE A 377 -18.59 33.66 -20.09
C ILE A 377 -18.44 34.90 -19.21
N ASP A 378 -18.25 34.73 -17.90
CA ASP A 378 -18.07 35.85 -16.97
C ASP A 378 -16.76 36.61 -17.25
N LYS A 379 -15.68 35.92 -17.61
CA LYS A 379 -14.43 36.55 -18.11
C LYS A 379 -14.66 37.35 -19.40
N MET A 380 -15.39 36.81 -20.37
CA MET A 380 -15.72 37.52 -21.62
C MET A 380 -16.65 38.72 -21.38
N LEU A 381 -17.61 38.60 -20.47
CA LEU A 381 -18.47 39.72 -20.06
C LEU A 381 -17.64 40.82 -19.40
N ALA A 382 -16.69 40.45 -18.54
CA ALA A 382 -15.77 41.39 -17.90
C ALA A 382 -14.87 42.11 -18.92
N SER A 383 -14.29 41.41 -19.89
CA SER A 383 -13.45 42.02 -20.93
C SER A 383 -14.23 43.02 -21.81
N ILE A 384 -15.44 42.64 -22.24
CA ILE A 384 -16.34 43.52 -22.99
C ILE A 384 -16.76 44.74 -22.15
N SER A 385 -17.00 44.55 -20.85
CA SER A 385 -17.34 45.64 -19.93
C SER A 385 -16.22 46.68 -19.85
N ALA A 386 -14.96 46.22 -19.82
CA ALA A 386 -13.74 47.03 -19.84
C ALA A 386 -13.40 47.63 -21.22
N GLY A 387 -14.27 47.48 -22.22
CA GLY A 387 -14.07 48.04 -23.57
C GLY A 387 -13.08 47.25 -24.43
N ARG A 388 -12.65 46.07 -23.99
CA ARG A 388 -11.75 45.19 -24.72
C ARG A 388 -12.56 44.19 -25.57
N SER A 389 -11.93 43.70 -26.63
CA SER A 389 -12.49 42.59 -27.40
C SER A 389 -12.58 41.33 -26.52
N PRO A 390 -13.64 40.50 -26.64
CA PRO A 390 -13.78 39.26 -25.88
C PRO A 390 -12.72 38.21 -26.20
N SER A 391 -12.02 38.30 -27.33
CA SER A 391 -10.87 37.44 -27.67
C SER A 391 -9.54 37.95 -27.09
N SER A 392 -9.53 39.14 -26.48
CA SER A 392 -8.33 39.67 -25.82
C SER A 392 -8.04 38.86 -24.55
N PRO A 393 -6.82 38.31 -24.38
CA PRO A 393 -6.45 37.61 -23.16
C PRO A 393 -6.65 38.55 -21.98
N TYR A 394 -7.49 38.13 -21.03
CA TYR A 394 -7.86 38.95 -19.88
C TYR A 394 -6.61 39.20 -19.02
N ARG A 395 -6.04 40.40 -19.13
CA ARG A 395 -5.13 40.96 -18.11
C ARG A 395 -5.95 41.80 -17.13
N PRO A 396 -5.86 41.56 -15.81
CA PRO A 396 -6.57 42.38 -14.82
C PRO A 396 -6.22 43.87 -15.01
N PRO A 397 -7.20 44.78 -14.85
CA PRO A 397 -7.05 46.16 -15.30
C PRO A 397 -6.15 47.01 -14.39
N THR A 398 -5.07 47.56 -14.96
CA THR A 398 -4.46 48.84 -14.55
C THR A 398 -5.25 49.99 -15.22
N LYS A 399 -5.67 50.98 -14.44
CA LYS A 399 -6.58 52.08 -14.84
C LYS A 399 -6.02 52.94 -15.99
N GLN A 400 -6.78 53.18 -17.06
CA GLN A 400 -6.86 54.49 -17.75
C GLN A 400 -7.99 54.58 -18.81
N ARG A 401 -8.18 55.80 -19.31
CA ARG A 401 -9.44 56.55 -19.53
C ARG A 401 -9.92 56.54 -20.99
N THR A 402 -11.23 56.67 -21.17
CA THR A 402 -12.08 56.55 -22.38
C THR A 402 -12.06 57.74 -23.35
N VAL A 403 -12.19 57.48 -24.67
CA VAL A 403 -12.86 58.36 -25.66
C VAL A 403 -13.51 57.53 -26.81
N ARG A 404 -14.69 57.94 -27.30
CA ARG A 404 -15.50 57.49 -28.48
C ARG A 404 -15.72 58.73 -29.39
N PRO A 405 -16.08 58.69 -30.71
CA PRO A 405 -17.28 58.05 -31.32
C PRO A 405 -17.08 57.66 -32.84
N PRO A 406 -18.06 57.73 -33.80
CA PRO A 406 -19.33 56.99 -33.99
C PRO A 406 -19.50 56.21 -35.35
N ARG A 407 -20.67 55.56 -35.44
CA ARG A 407 -21.37 54.69 -36.43
C ARG A 407 -21.46 55.09 -37.92
N THR A 408 -21.66 54.08 -38.78
CA THR A 408 -22.69 54.06 -39.88
C THR A 408 -23.32 52.66 -40.09
N ARG A 409 -24.53 52.66 -40.66
CA ARG A 409 -25.51 51.55 -40.85
C ARG A 409 -25.32 50.84 -42.21
N GLY A 410 -25.73 49.58 -42.32
CA GLY A 410 -26.05 48.96 -43.62
C GLY A 410 -26.44 47.47 -43.58
N GLN A 411 -27.75 47.21 -43.65
CA GLN A 411 -28.46 46.03 -44.21
C GLN A 411 -27.75 44.67 -44.37
N ARG A 412 -28.34 43.61 -43.79
CA ARG A 412 -29.04 42.53 -44.55
C ARG A 412 -29.64 41.48 -43.63
N ARG A 413 -30.97 41.55 -43.50
CA ARG A 413 -31.85 40.46 -43.03
C ARG A 413 -31.85 39.37 -44.10
N ARG A 414 -31.58 38.12 -43.70
CA ARG A 414 -32.16 36.84 -44.24
C ARG A 414 -31.41 35.56 -43.84
N ARG A 415 -30.41 35.58 -42.94
CA ARG A 415 -29.76 34.37 -42.39
C ARG A 415 -30.20 33.97 -40.97
N ALA A 416 -31.32 34.53 -40.50
CA ALA A 416 -31.77 34.40 -39.11
C ALA A 416 -32.43 33.04 -38.76
N LEU A 417 -32.83 32.23 -39.74
CA LEU A 417 -33.59 31.01 -39.50
C LEU A 417 -32.73 29.74 -39.39
N VAL A 418 -31.60 29.67 -40.10
CA VAL A 418 -30.74 28.47 -40.09
C VAL A 418 -29.86 28.39 -38.83
N ALA A 419 -29.42 29.53 -38.30
CA ALA A 419 -28.61 29.57 -37.07
C ALA A 419 -29.42 29.25 -35.80
N TRP A 420 -30.74 29.49 -35.81
CA TRP A 420 -31.60 29.19 -34.67
C TRP A 420 -31.92 27.68 -34.55
N LEU A 421 -31.99 26.97 -35.69
CA LEU A 421 -32.23 25.52 -35.73
C LEU A 421 -31.02 24.70 -35.27
N ILE A 422 -29.78 25.17 -35.50
CA ILE A 422 -28.57 24.49 -35.01
C ILE A 422 -28.44 24.63 -33.47
N VAL A 423 -28.82 25.77 -32.91
CA VAL A 423 -28.83 25.99 -31.45
C VAL A 423 -29.89 25.11 -30.78
N LEU A 424 -31.08 24.95 -31.37
CA LEU A 424 -32.08 24.01 -30.87
C LEU A 424 -31.70 22.54 -31.07
N ALA A 425 -30.98 22.19 -32.14
CA ALA A 425 -30.48 20.82 -32.34
C ALA A 425 -29.38 20.47 -31.31
N LEU A 426 -28.52 21.42 -30.94
CA LEU A 426 -27.48 21.22 -29.92
C LEU A 426 -28.06 21.24 -28.50
N ILE A 427 -29.11 22.01 -28.22
CA ILE A 427 -29.84 21.96 -26.95
C ILE A 427 -30.70 20.69 -26.87
N GLY A 428 -31.32 20.25 -27.96
CA GLY A 428 -32.11 19.01 -28.04
C GLY A 428 -31.27 17.74 -27.91
N LEU A 429 -30.06 17.72 -28.50
CA LEU A 429 -29.11 16.61 -28.30
C LEU A 429 -28.47 16.64 -26.90
N GLY A 430 -28.32 17.82 -26.28
CA GLY A 430 -27.85 17.96 -24.89
C GLY A 430 -28.86 17.54 -23.81
N VAL A 431 -30.15 17.38 -24.15
CA VAL A 431 -31.23 17.00 -23.23
C VAL A 431 -31.53 15.49 -23.24
N TRP A 432 -30.92 14.72 -24.14
CA TRP A 432 -31.11 13.24 -24.18
C TRP A 432 -30.52 12.51 -22.96
N HIS A 433 -29.75 13.18 -22.11
CA HIS A 433 -29.07 12.54 -20.97
C HIS A 433 -29.90 12.47 -19.67
N TRP A 434 -31.22 12.60 -19.75
CA TRP A 434 -32.15 12.62 -18.60
C TRP A 434 -32.98 11.33 -18.41
N TRP A 435 -32.61 10.23 -19.07
CA TRP A 435 -33.14 8.90 -18.73
C TRP A 435 -32.37 8.30 -17.56
N PRO A 436 -33.01 7.52 -16.67
CA PRO A 436 -32.33 6.88 -15.54
C PRO A 436 -31.17 6.06 -16.10
N ARG A 437 -29.94 6.45 -15.73
CA ARG A 437 -28.75 5.72 -16.15
C ARG A 437 -28.83 4.33 -15.55
N GLU A 438 -28.73 3.31 -16.39
CA GLU A 438 -28.46 1.96 -15.91
C GLU A 438 -27.09 1.98 -15.24
N VAL A 439 -27.05 1.49 -14.01
CA VAL A 439 -25.88 1.43 -13.15
C VAL A 439 -25.53 -0.04 -12.99
N ASN A 440 -24.34 -0.42 -13.46
CA ASN A 440 -23.81 -1.76 -13.29
C ASN A 440 -22.80 -1.77 -12.15
N VAL A 441 -23.11 -2.45 -11.04
CA VAL A 441 -22.19 -2.57 -9.89
C VAL A 441 -21.42 -3.89 -9.89
N TYR A 442 -21.45 -4.61 -11.01
CA TYR A 442 -20.91 -5.95 -11.18
C TYR A 442 -20.06 -6.03 -12.47
N HIS A 443 -18.95 -5.30 -12.50
CA HIS A 443 -17.90 -5.44 -13.51
C HIS A 443 -16.75 -6.36 -13.05
N ASP A 444 -15.90 -6.79 -13.97
CA ASP A 444 -14.73 -7.63 -13.66
C ASP A 444 -13.78 -6.93 -12.68
N LYS A 445 -13.56 -5.61 -12.84
CA LYS A 445 -12.72 -4.82 -11.94
C LYS A 445 -13.55 -3.86 -11.12
N ILE A 446 -13.09 -3.58 -9.89
CA ILE A 446 -13.70 -2.58 -9.02
C ILE A 446 -13.70 -1.20 -9.69
N ALA A 447 -12.60 -0.84 -10.37
CA ALA A 447 -12.45 0.45 -11.03
C ALA A 447 -13.41 0.69 -12.21
N ASP A 448 -13.97 -0.39 -12.78
CA ASP A 448 -14.93 -0.30 -13.89
C ASP A 448 -16.38 -0.08 -13.39
N ASN A 449 -16.61 -0.21 -12.09
CA ASN A 449 -17.89 0.06 -11.47
C ASN A 449 -18.09 1.57 -11.22
N PRO A 450 -19.34 2.03 -11.05
CA PRO A 450 -19.61 3.37 -10.53
C PRO A 450 -18.91 3.57 -9.18
N PRO A 451 -18.50 4.80 -8.83
CA PRO A 451 -17.83 5.05 -7.56
C PRO A 451 -18.76 4.80 -6.36
N ALA A 452 -18.17 4.47 -5.20
CA ALA A 452 -18.89 4.50 -3.93
C ALA A 452 -19.52 5.89 -3.69
N GLY A 453 -20.72 5.93 -3.11
CA GLY A 453 -21.59 7.11 -3.02
C GLY A 453 -22.49 7.32 -4.25
N THR A 454 -22.52 6.38 -5.19
CA THR A 454 -23.47 6.44 -6.32
C THR A 454 -24.89 6.18 -5.84
N CYS A 455 -25.78 7.16 -6.03
CA CYS A 455 -27.18 7.06 -5.61
C CYS A 455 -28.04 6.28 -6.60
N LEU A 456 -28.95 5.48 -6.06
CA LEU A 456 -29.82 4.57 -6.77
C LEU A 456 -31.28 4.97 -6.57
N GLY A 457 -32.05 4.96 -7.65
CA GLY A 457 -33.50 5.09 -7.63
C GLY A 457 -34.16 3.82 -7.07
N LYS A 458 -35.49 3.83 -6.98
CA LYS A 458 -36.25 2.65 -6.54
C LYS A 458 -35.98 1.46 -7.48
N GLN A 459 -35.53 0.35 -6.90
CA GLN A 459 -35.28 -0.89 -7.63
C GLN A 459 -36.53 -1.79 -7.64
N ALA A 460 -36.51 -2.81 -8.50
CA ALA A 460 -37.50 -3.90 -8.46
C ALA A 460 -37.26 -4.80 -7.24
N ASP A 461 -38.26 -5.54 -6.77
CA ASP A 461 -38.14 -6.36 -5.57
C ASP A 461 -37.09 -7.49 -5.70
N ASP A 462 -36.77 -7.90 -6.93
CA ASP A 462 -35.83 -8.96 -7.30
C ASP A 462 -34.49 -8.44 -7.84
N TRP A 463 -34.18 -7.16 -7.61
CA TRP A 463 -33.00 -6.48 -8.18
C TRP A 463 -31.65 -7.18 -7.92
N LEU A 464 -31.54 -7.97 -6.84
CA LEU A 464 -30.34 -8.78 -6.54
C LEU A 464 -30.05 -9.84 -7.61
N SER A 465 -31.06 -10.25 -8.39
CA SER A 465 -30.89 -11.19 -9.50
C SER A 465 -30.36 -10.53 -10.78
N GLU A 466 -30.48 -9.20 -10.91
CA GLU A 466 -29.99 -8.42 -12.05
C GLU A 466 -29.11 -7.23 -11.61
N PRO A 467 -27.96 -7.47 -10.94
CA PRO A 467 -27.13 -6.41 -10.38
C PRO A 467 -26.44 -5.51 -11.44
N THR A 468 -26.58 -5.84 -12.71
CA THR A 468 -26.00 -5.10 -13.84
C THR A 468 -26.90 -4.00 -14.39
N LYS A 469 -28.17 -3.93 -13.95
CA LYS A 469 -29.19 -3.00 -14.48
C LYS A 469 -29.87 -2.20 -13.38
N LEU A 470 -29.11 -1.70 -12.42
CA LEU A 470 -29.68 -0.88 -11.34
C LEU A 470 -30.09 0.48 -11.89
N ARG A 471 -31.16 1.05 -11.36
CA ARG A 471 -31.58 2.42 -11.73
C ARG A 471 -30.77 3.43 -10.95
N GLY A 472 -29.96 4.25 -11.61
CA GLY A 472 -29.28 5.39 -10.99
C GLY A 472 -30.24 6.54 -10.66
N SER A 473 -29.88 7.35 -9.66
CA SER A 473 -30.59 8.58 -9.28
C SER A 473 -29.61 9.74 -9.08
N ASP A 474 -30.16 10.95 -9.09
CA ASP A 474 -29.47 12.17 -8.69
C ASP A 474 -29.31 12.19 -7.16
N CYS A 475 -28.08 12.37 -6.67
CA CYS A 475 -27.77 12.36 -5.23
C CYS A 475 -28.28 13.61 -4.51
N ASP A 476 -28.53 14.72 -5.22
CA ASP A 476 -29.10 15.93 -4.64
C ASP A 476 -30.61 15.80 -4.34
N LYS A 477 -31.20 14.62 -4.57
CA LYS A 477 -32.61 14.32 -4.36
C LYS A 477 -32.78 13.10 -3.44
N PRO A 478 -33.94 12.98 -2.77
CA PRO A 478 -34.30 11.75 -2.09
C PRO A 478 -34.23 10.56 -3.05
N HIS A 479 -33.51 9.52 -2.67
CA HIS A 479 -33.25 8.34 -3.49
C HIS A 479 -33.39 7.08 -2.64
N TRP A 480 -33.49 5.90 -3.25
CA TRP A 480 -33.85 4.68 -2.53
C TRP A 480 -32.66 4.06 -1.77
N GLY A 481 -31.49 4.06 -2.39
CA GLY A 481 -30.29 3.46 -1.82
C GLY A 481 -29.02 3.96 -2.47
N GLU A 482 -27.88 3.53 -1.97
CA GLU A 482 -26.57 3.94 -2.47
C GLU A 482 -25.59 2.77 -2.57
N VAL A 483 -24.65 2.88 -3.51
CA VAL A 483 -23.46 2.03 -3.54
C VAL A 483 -22.53 2.47 -2.41
N LEU A 484 -22.47 1.69 -1.35
CA LEU A 484 -21.71 2.03 -0.15
C LEU A 484 -20.20 1.81 -0.33
N ALA A 485 -19.81 0.65 -0.87
CA ALA A 485 -18.42 0.25 -1.01
C ALA A 485 -18.24 -0.92 -1.99
N TYR A 486 -16.99 -1.12 -2.41
CA TYR A 486 -16.52 -2.34 -3.07
C TYR A 486 -15.48 -3.00 -2.18
N VAL A 487 -15.83 -4.12 -1.56
CA VAL A 487 -15.00 -4.77 -0.55
C VAL A 487 -14.31 -6.01 -1.14
N PRO A 488 -12.97 -6.08 -1.14
CA PRO A 488 -12.27 -7.27 -1.63
C PRO A 488 -12.54 -8.45 -0.67
N ILE A 489 -13.10 -9.54 -1.20
CA ILE A 489 -13.34 -10.77 -0.41
C ILE A 489 -12.03 -11.53 -0.22
N THR A 490 -11.24 -11.62 -1.28
CA THR A 490 -9.88 -12.20 -1.27
C THR A 490 -9.04 -11.56 -2.37
N LYS A 491 -7.72 -11.82 -2.35
CA LYS A 491 -6.84 -11.41 -3.44
C LYS A 491 -7.16 -12.23 -4.70
N ALA A 492 -7.33 -11.58 -5.84
CA ALA A 492 -7.40 -12.26 -7.12
C ALA A 492 -5.96 -12.47 -7.69
N PRO A 493 -5.62 -13.66 -8.23
CA PRO A 493 -6.44 -14.88 -8.25
C PRO A 493 -6.45 -15.64 -6.92
N ALA A 494 -7.55 -16.33 -6.60
CA ALA A 494 -7.64 -17.23 -5.44
C ALA A 494 -8.63 -18.39 -5.68
N PRO A 495 -8.44 -19.55 -5.01
CA PRO A 495 -9.43 -20.62 -5.01
C PRO A 495 -10.81 -20.11 -4.59
N TYR A 496 -11.87 -20.60 -5.26
CA TYR A 496 -13.24 -20.25 -4.88
C TYR A 496 -13.58 -20.91 -3.53
N PRO A 497 -13.95 -20.16 -2.48
CA PRO A 497 -14.22 -20.72 -1.16
C PRO A 497 -15.59 -21.41 -1.06
N GLY A 498 -16.37 -21.42 -2.15
CA GLY A 498 -17.74 -21.92 -2.19
C GLY A 498 -18.77 -20.81 -2.00
N ALA A 499 -19.98 -21.02 -2.53
CA ALA A 499 -21.03 -19.98 -2.55
C ALA A 499 -21.44 -19.53 -1.15
N VAL A 500 -21.60 -20.48 -0.21
CA VAL A 500 -21.97 -20.19 1.18
C VAL A 500 -20.95 -19.27 1.85
N GLN A 501 -19.66 -19.61 1.75
CA GLN A 501 -18.61 -18.82 2.37
C GLN A 501 -18.39 -17.48 1.65
N THR A 502 -18.53 -17.44 0.33
CA THR A 502 -18.41 -16.20 -0.45
C THR A 502 -19.48 -15.19 -0.03
N THR A 503 -20.74 -15.61 0.05
CA THR A 503 -21.84 -14.77 0.49
C THR A 503 -21.69 -14.35 1.95
N ALA A 504 -21.28 -15.26 2.85
CA ALA A 504 -21.06 -14.92 4.26
C ALA A 504 -19.95 -13.88 4.44
N LEU A 505 -18.82 -14.01 3.71
CA LEU A 505 -17.74 -13.03 3.70
C LEU A 505 -18.20 -11.68 3.12
N ALA A 506 -18.93 -11.71 2.02
CA ALA A 506 -19.48 -10.51 1.40
C ALA A 506 -20.41 -9.75 2.36
N ASN A 507 -21.31 -10.45 3.05
CA ASN A 507 -22.22 -9.88 4.05
C ASN A 507 -21.46 -9.29 5.24
N PHE A 508 -20.44 -10.00 5.76
CA PHE A 508 -19.60 -9.50 6.84
C PHE A 508 -18.87 -8.21 6.46
N LEU A 509 -18.19 -8.21 5.31
CA LEU A 509 -17.40 -7.06 4.86
C LEU A 509 -18.29 -5.85 4.50
N CYS A 510 -19.45 -6.09 3.91
CA CYS A 510 -20.42 -5.02 3.65
C CYS A 510 -21.08 -4.49 4.94
N GLY A 511 -21.35 -5.36 5.92
CA GLY A 511 -21.79 -4.95 7.25
C GLY A 511 -20.72 -4.13 7.98
N GLU A 512 -19.44 -4.48 7.84
CA GLU A 512 -18.32 -3.70 8.35
C GLU A 512 -18.30 -2.31 7.71
N ALA A 513 -18.45 -2.22 6.38
CA ALA A 513 -18.56 -0.94 5.68
C ALA A 513 -19.75 -0.10 6.20
N LEU A 514 -20.91 -0.71 6.44
CA LEU A 514 -22.09 -0.01 7.00
C LEU A 514 -21.77 0.66 8.36
N VAL A 515 -21.17 -0.11 9.28
CA VAL A 515 -20.79 0.40 10.61
C VAL A 515 -19.68 1.45 10.51
N GLN A 516 -18.75 1.31 9.58
CA GLN A 516 -17.67 2.27 9.31
C GLN A 516 -18.18 3.64 8.85
N HIS A 517 -19.31 3.66 8.13
CA HIS A 517 -20.01 4.88 7.74
C HIS A 517 -20.92 5.45 8.83
N GLU A 518 -20.87 4.91 10.04
CA GLU A 518 -21.69 5.35 11.20
C GLU A 518 -23.20 5.27 10.92
N LEU A 519 -23.60 4.36 10.01
CA LEU A 519 -25.00 4.12 9.67
C LEU A 519 -25.63 3.15 10.67
N SER A 520 -26.91 3.40 10.99
CA SER A 520 -27.67 2.58 11.94
C SER A 520 -27.99 1.21 11.34
N GLU A 521 -27.46 0.13 11.94
CA GLU A 521 -27.79 -1.26 11.60
C GLU A 521 -29.30 -1.57 11.78
N THR A 522 -30.05 -0.72 12.50
CA THR A 522 -31.50 -0.89 12.73
C THR A 522 -32.37 -0.15 11.73
N GLU A 523 -31.84 0.87 11.06
CA GLU A 523 -32.58 1.68 10.09
C GLU A 523 -32.22 1.33 8.65
N CYS A 524 -30.98 0.89 8.43
CA CYS A 524 -30.44 0.55 7.12
C CYS A 524 -30.09 -0.93 7.02
N VAL A 525 -30.30 -1.49 5.84
CA VAL A 525 -29.82 -2.81 5.44
C VAL A 525 -28.78 -2.65 4.33
N VAL A 526 -27.74 -3.46 4.36
CA VAL A 526 -26.75 -3.56 3.30
C VAL A 526 -26.85 -4.93 2.64
N ASN A 527 -27.04 -4.94 1.33
CA ASN A 527 -27.04 -6.16 0.53
C ASN A 527 -25.71 -6.28 -0.20
N ALA A 528 -25.11 -7.47 -0.12
CA ALA A 528 -23.85 -7.75 -0.78
C ALA A 528 -24.08 -8.50 -2.10
N ILE A 529 -23.58 -7.94 -3.20
CA ILE A 529 -23.55 -8.59 -4.51
C ILE A 529 -22.14 -9.12 -4.73
N ASN A 530 -21.99 -10.41 -4.98
CA ASN A 530 -20.69 -11.07 -5.17
C ASN A 530 -20.75 -12.05 -6.35
N ALA A 531 -19.56 -12.45 -6.83
CA ALA A 531 -19.46 -13.33 -7.97
C ALA A 531 -19.79 -14.79 -7.68
N SER A 532 -20.43 -15.44 -8.66
CA SER A 532 -20.61 -16.89 -8.68
C SER A 532 -19.28 -17.62 -8.93
N ALA A 533 -19.29 -18.94 -8.73
CA ALA A 533 -18.14 -19.80 -9.01
C ALA A 533 -17.59 -19.65 -10.45
N GLN A 534 -18.47 -19.41 -11.43
CA GLN A 534 -18.08 -19.28 -12.84
C GLN A 534 -17.32 -17.97 -13.09
N SER A 535 -17.75 -16.89 -12.46
CA SER A 535 -17.14 -15.57 -12.57
C SER A 535 -15.96 -15.38 -11.62
N TRP A 536 -15.75 -16.25 -10.63
CA TRP A 536 -14.65 -16.10 -9.68
C TRP A 536 -13.27 -16.26 -10.33
N ASN A 537 -12.34 -15.34 -10.10
CA ASN A 537 -10.99 -15.45 -10.66
C ASN A 537 -10.13 -16.40 -9.82
N THR A 538 -9.92 -17.59 -10.37
CA THR A 538 -9.07 -18.63 -9.79
C THR A 538 -7.64 -18.61 -10.34
N GLY A 539 -7.35 -17.76 -11.31
CA GLY A 539 -6.12 -17.77 -12.12
C GLY A 539 -6.04 -18.95 -13.10
N LYS A 540 -6.97 -19.91 -13.03
CA LYS A 540 -7.08 -21.06 -13.93
C LYS A 540 -8.16 -20.89 -14.99
N ASN A 541 -9.16 -20.06 -14.72
CA ASN A 541 -10.22 -19.70 -15.67
C ASN A 541 -9.90 -18.37 -16.37
N SER A 542 -10.67 -18.05 -17.41
CA SER A 542 -10.54 -16.80 -18.17
C SER A 542 -11.13 -15.58 -17.46
N SER A 543 -11.73 -15.76 -16.28
CA SER A 543 -12.33 -14.66 -15.53
C SER A 543 -11.26 -13.67 -15.08
N LYS A 544 -11.56 -12.38 -15.22
CA LYS A 544 -10.75 -11.26 -14.72
C LYS A 544 -11.33 -10.64 -13.45
N TYR A 545 -12.38 -11.24 -12.88
CA TYR A 545 -13.06 -10.70 -11.70
C TYR A 545 -12.10 -10.49 -10.52
N GLU A 546 -12.13 -9.35 -9.86
CA GLU A 546 -11.19 -9.03 -8.77
C GLU A 546 -11.58 -9.67 -7.41
N ASN A 547 -12.52 -10.62 -7.40
CA ASN A 547 -12.99 -11.35 -6.22
C ASN A 547 -13.44 -10.42 -5.08
N TYR A 548 -14.30 -9.45 -5.40
CA TYR A 548 -14.87 -8.48 -4.48
C TYR A 548 -16.38 -8.69 -4.28
N ALA A 549 -16.97 -7.91 -3.37
CA ALA A 549 -18.41 -7.72 -3.26
C ALA A 549 -18.77 -6.23 -3.41
N ALA A 550 -19.85 -5.92 -4.13
CA ALA A 550 -20.46 -4.61 -4.13
C ALA A 550 -21.46 -4.52 -2.99
N CYS A 551 -21.33 -3.49 -2.16
CA CYS A 551 -22.20 -3.24 -1.01
C CYS A 551 -23.22 -2.18 -1.38
N VAL A 552 -24.49 -2.54 -1.45
CA VAL A 552 -25.59 -1.61 -1.75
C VAL A 552 -26.47 -1.47 -0.51
N MET A 553 -26.59 -0.24 -0.03
CA MET A 553 -27.29 0.09 1.21
C MET A 553 -28.60 0.82 0.92
N HIS A 554 -29.66 0.46 1.65
CA HIS A 554 -30.96 1.13 1.61
C HIS A 554 -31.65 1.04 2.97
N ARG A 555 -32.73 1.80 3.17
CA ARG A 555 -33.50 1.76 4.42
C ARG A 555 -34.30 0.46 4.56
N HIS A 556 -34.45 -0.03 5.78
CA HIS A 556 -35.23 -1.23 6.10
C HIS A 556 -36.73 -1.04 5.84
N ASP A 557 -37.24 0.19 5.99
CA ASP A 557 -38.64 0.56 5.68
C ASP A 557 -38.91 0.80 4.19
N GLY A 558 -37.86 0.73 3.35
CA GLY A 558 -37.94 1.01 1.92
C GLY A 558 -38.21 2.48 1.57
N ALA A 559 -38.19 3.38 2.55
CA ALA A 559 -38.30 4.81 2.31
C ALA A 559 -37.03 5.36 1.63
N ASN A 560 -37.16 6.54 1.02
CA ASN A 560 -36.02 7.21 0.42
C ASN A 560 -35.08 7.79 1.49
N ILE A 561 -33.79 7.73 1.23
CA ILE A 561 -32.73 8.42 1.97
C ILE A 561 -32.75 9.91 1.60
N PRO A 562 -32.88 10.84 2.56
CA PRO A 562 -32.75 12.27 2.31
C PRO A 562 -31.33 12.63 1.84
N ALA A 563 -31.19 13.62 0.94
CA ALA A 563 -29.88 14.06 0.44
C ALA A 563 -28.92 14.55 1.56
N SER A 564 -29.44 14.99 2.70
CA SER A 564 -28.66 15.41 3.87
C SER A 564 -28.08 14.27 4.70
N GLU A 565 -28.58 13.05 4.51
CA GLU A 565 -28.22 11.84 5.26
C GLU A 565 -27.36 10.87 4.43
N ALA A 566 -26.88 11.33 3.27
CA ALA A 566 -26.01 10.55 2.40
C ALA A 566 -24.73 10.10 3.15
N PRO A 567 -24.36 8.80 3.08
CA PRO A 567 -23.08 8.28 3.54
C PRO A 567 -21.90 9.12 3.04
N ARG A 568 -20.85 9.21 3.85
CA ARG A 568 -19.58 9.84 3.47
C ARG A 568 -18.58 8.75 3.09
N PRO A 569 -18.47 8.36 1.79
CA PRO A 569 -17.68 7.20 1.34
C PRO A 569 -16.18 7.27 1.66
N ASN A 570 -15.64 8.46 1.98
CA ASN A 570 -14.20 8.70 2.08
C ASN A 570 -13.64 8.83 3.51
N LYS A 571 -14.36 8.41 4.56
CA LYS A 571 -13.82 8.42 5.94
C LYS A 571 -13.09 7.10 6.21
N PRO A 572 -11.75 7.03 6.17
CA PRO A 572 -11.04 5.83 6.57
C PRO A 572 -11.31 5.57 8.05
N THR A 573 -11.92 4.43 8.34
CA THR A 573 -12.12 3.97 9.70
C THR A 573 -11.56 2.56 9.83
N GLY A 574 -10.99 2.24 10.99
CA GLY A 574 -10.46 0.91 11.26
C GLY A 574 -11.54 -0.17 11.21
N PRO A 575 -11.16 -1.45 11.32
CA PRO A 575 -12.11 -2.55 11.37
C PRO A 575 -13.14 -2.34 12.49
N LYS A 576 -14.41 -2.70 12.23
CA LYS A 576 -15.52 -2.48 13.16
C LYS A 576 -16.27 -3.79 13.43
N PRO A 577 -16.72 -4.03 14.67
CA PRO A 577 -17.55 -5.18 14.99
C PRO A 577 -18.90 -5.13 14.28
N VAL A 578 -19.28 -6.21 13.61
CA VAL A 578 -20.53 -6.36 12.86
C VAL A 578 -21.48 -7.30 13.60
N SER A 579 -22.77 -6.97 13.68
CA SER A 579 -23.76 -7.89 14.25
C SER A 579 -24.11 -8.97 13.22
N MET A 580 -23.80 -10.23 13.51
CA MET A 580 -24.20 -11.35 12.65
C MET A 580 -24.67 -12.53 13.49
N SER A 581 -25.54 -13.36 12.91
CA SER A 581 -25.94 -14.60 13.55
C SER A 581 -24.88 -15.68 13.34
N LEU A 582 -24.70 -16.57 14.31
CA LEU A 582 -23.97 -17.84 14.10
C LEU A 582 -24.90 -18.93 13.57
N PHE A 583 -26.22 -18.67 13.53
CA PHE A 583 -27.17 -19.76 13.56
C PHE A 583 -28.54 -19.46 12.96
N THR A 584 -28.56 -19.29 11.62
CA THR A 584 -29.78 -19.09 10.82
C THR A 584 -30.15 -20.34 10.01
N THR A 585 -31.35 -20.37 9.41
CA THR A 585 -31.74 -21.47 8.53
C THR A 585 -30.91 -21.53 7.23
N ASN A 586 -30.31 -20.41 6.81
CA ASN A 586 -29.44 -20.31 5.65
C ASN A 586 -28.00 -19.97 6.07
N VAL A 587 -27.11 -20.97 6.08
CA VAL A 587 -25.71 -20.82 6.51
C VAL A 587 -24.97 -19.66 5.83
N ALA A 588 -25.36 -19.27 4.61
CA ALA A 588 -24.76 -18.13 3.91
C ALA A 588 -25.02 -16.77 4.57
N LEU A 589 -26.00 -16.69 5.48
CA LEU A 589 -26.32 -15.51 6.30
C LEU A 589 -25.64 -15.54 7.67
N ASN A 590 -24.95 -16.63 8.02
CA ASN A 590 -24.19 -16.69 9.25
C ASN A 590 -22.86 -15.92 9.12
N ALA A 591 -22.23 -15.65 10.26
CA ALA A 591 -20.87 -15.16 10.31
C ALA A 591 -19.90 -16.10 9.55
N PRO A 592 -18.99 -15.58 8.71
CA PRO A 592 -18.15 -16.40 7.85
C PRO A 592 -17.10 -17.20 8.62
N VAL A 593 -16.76 -18.39 8.11
CA VAL A 593 -15.65 -19.20 8.65
C VAL A 593 -14.34 -18.42 8.53
N GLY A 594 -13.48 -18.50 9.54
CA GLY A 594 -12.23 -17.73 9.60
C GLY A 594 -12.38 -16.31 10.12
N THR A 595 -13.58 -15.88 10.51
CA THR A 595 -13.79 -14.66 11.32
C THR A 595 -13.94 -15.00 12.80
N CYS A 596 -13.99 -13.97 13.63
CA CYS A 596 -13.85 -14.12 15.07
C CYS A 596 -14.99 -13.44 15.85
N VAL A 597 -15.46 -14.12 16.88
CA VAL A 597 -16.49 -13.63 17.82
C VAL A 597 -15.80 -12.78 18.87
N ARG A 598 -16.17 -11.51 18.98
CA ARG A 598 -15.52 -10.53 19.85
C ARG A 598 -15.68 -10.88 21.33
N ASP A 599 -16.91 -11.13 21.73
CA ASP A 599 -17.33 -11.28 23.13
C ASP A 599 -17.66 -12.75 23.42
N ALA A 600 -17.47 -13.19 24.67
CA ALA A 600 -17.82 -14.55 25.08
C ALA A 600 -19.32 -14.80 24.92
N ILE A 601 -19.68 -15.92 24.30
CA ILE A 601 -21.08 -16.35 24.24
C ILE A 601 -21.34 -17.20 25.49
N GLY A 602 -22.28 -16.77 26.33
CA GLY A 602 -22.70 -17.57 27.48
C GLY A 602 -23.53 -18.80 27.06
N ASP A 603 -24.19 -19.44 28.03
CA ASP A 603 -24.97 -20.68 27.82
C ASP A 603 -26.22 -20.51 26.92
N ARG A 604 -26.59 -19.27 26.56
CA ARG A 604 -27.68 -18.97 25.63
C ARG A 604 -27.13 -18.15 24.47
N LEU A 605 -27.25 -18.68 23.25
CA LEU A 605 -27.04 -17.85 22.06
C LEU A 605 -28.07 -16.73 22.03
N THR A 606 -27.59 -15.51 21.89
CA THR A 606 -28.36 -14.40 21.35
C THR A 606 -28.56 -14.60 19.86
N ASP A 607 -29.63 -14.01 19.29
CA ASP A 607 -29.92 -14.11 17.85
C ASP A 607 -28.77 -13.61 16.96
N THR A 608 -27.97 -12.68 17.48
CA THR A 608 -26.77 -12.12 16.85
C THR A 608 -25.62 -11.97 17.84
N VAL A 609 -24.38 -12.09 17.36
CA VAL A 609 -23.13 -11.84 18.08
C VAL A 609 -22.30 -10.77 17.34
N LYS A 610 -21.33 -10.17 18.03
CA LYS A 610 -20.40 -9.22 17.41
C LYS A 610 -19.22 -9.95 16.78
N ILE A 611 -19.11 -9.84 15.46
CA ILE A 611 -18.05 -10.45 14.64
C ILE A 611 -17.00 -9.41 14.29
N VAL A 612 -15.73 -9.81 14.40
CA VAL A 612 -14.56 -9.00 14.07
C VAL A 612 -13.59 -9.79 13.19
N ARG A 613 -12.68 -9.08 12.54
CA ARG A 613 -11.50 -9.70 11.91
C ARG A 613 -10.63 -10.31 13.01
N CYS A 614 -10.02 -11.48 12.75
CA CYS A 614 -9.19 -12.15 13.75
C CYS A 614 -7.87 -11.43 14.07
N SER A 615 -7.52 -10.35 13.34
CA SER A 615 -6.45 -9.42 13.74
C SER A 615 -6.80 -8.59 14.97
N GLU A 616 -8.09 -8.43 15.27
CA GLU A 616 -8.59 -7.71 16.44
C GLU A 616 -8.62 -8.61 17.67
N TRP A 617 -8.74 -8.00 18.85
CA TRP A 617 -8.98 -8.76 20.08
C TRP A 617 -10.35 -9.45 20.00
N HIS A 618 -10.37 -10.75 20.23
CA HIS A 618 -11.58 -11.57 20.15
C HIS A 618 -11.53 -12.75 21.12
N TRP A 619 -12.70 -13.31 21.42
CA TRP A 619 -12.85 -14.45 22.31
C TRP A 619 -12.66 -15.78 21.59
N ALA A 620 -13.26 -15.95 20.40
CA ALA A 620 -13.22 -17.21 19.66
C ALA A 620 -13.12 -17.03 18.14
N GLN A 621 -12.54 -18.00 17.44
CA GLN A 621 -12.56 -18.09 15.98
C GLN A 621 -13.62 -19.09 15.50
N ILE A 622 -14.30 -18.77 14.40
CA ILE A 622 -15.28 -19.64 13.74
C ILE A 622 -14.55 -20.61 12.81
N PHE A 623 -14.66 -21.92 13.08
CA PHE A 623 -13.99 -22.97 12.32
C PHE A 623 -14.89 -23.65 11.28
N GLY A 624 -16.21 -23.63 11.45
CA GLY A 624 -17.08 -24.25 10.47
C GLY A 624 -18.52 -24.43 10.89
N TYR A 625 -19.31 -24.88 9.90
CA TYR A 625 -20.73 -25.18 10.03
C TYR A 625 -21.05 -26.62 9.55
N PRO A 626 -20.51 -27.68 10.19
CA PRO A 626 -20.69 -29.04 9.69
C PRO A 626 -22.14 -29.49 9.80
N THR A 627 -22.65 -30.11 8.73
CA THR A 627 -23.94 -30.79 8.72
C THR A 627 -23.94 -31.97 9.70
N ILE A 628 -24.93 -32.02 10.58
CA ILE A 628 -25.11 -33.08 11.58
C ILE A 628 -26.28 -34.01 11.25
N TYR A 629 -27.33 -33.51 10.59
CA TYR A 629 -28.45 -34.31 10.09
C TYR A 629 -28.89 -33.85 8.70
N LYS A 630 -29.29 -34.81 7.87
CA LYS A 630 -29.84 -34.56 6.54
C LYS A 630 -31.29 -34.09 6.65
N PRO A 631 -31.80 -33.33 5.66
CA PRO A 631 -33.22 -33.03 5.55
C PRO A 631 -34.09 -34.30 5.66
N GLY A 632 -35.24 -34.19 6.33
CA GLY A 632 -36.23 -35.26 6.50
C GLY A 632 -35.97 -36.24 7.65
N GLN A 633 -34.82 -36.17 8.34
CA GLN A 633 -34.56 -37.03 9.51
C GLN A 633 -35.41 -36.58 10.72
N PRO A 634 -36.02 -37.52 11.48
CA PRO A 634 -36.80 -37.16 12.66
C PRO A 634 -35.92 -36.57 13.77
N TRP A 635 -36.53 -35.82 14.68
CA TRP A 635 -35.84 -35.23 15.83
C TRP A 635 -35.35 -36.34 16.79
N PRO A 636 -34.04 -36.47 17.03
CA PRO A 636 -33.50 -37.57 17.83
C PRO A 636 -33.41 -37.23 19.35
N GLY A 637 -33.88 -36.05 19.76
CA GLY A 637 -33.75 -35.53 21.13
C GLY A 637 -32.52 -34.64 21.31
N ASP A 638 -32.57 -33.72 22.29
CA ASP A 638 -31.54 -32.69 22.52
C ASP A 638 -30.15 -33.31 22.75
N ASN A 639 -30.06 -34.32 23.61
CA ASN A 639 -28.80 -34.97 23.96
C ASN A 639 -28.10 -35.58 22.73
N ALA A 640 -28.87 -36.20 21.82
CA ALA A 640 -28.33 -36.78 20.61
C ALA A 640 -27.80 -35.71 19.65
N VAL A 641 -28.51 -34.58 19.56
CA VAL A 641 -28.11 -33.45 18.70
C VAL A 641 -26.89 -32.71 19.23
N ILE A 642 -26.80 -32.49 20.54
CA ILE A 642 -25.62 -31.92 21.20
C ILE A 642 -24.40 -32.83 20.98
N ALA A 643 -24.54 -34.14 21.21
CA ALA A 643 -23.45 -35.10 21.00
C ALA A 643 -23.01 -35.15 19.53
N ALA A 644 -23.95 -35.08 18.58
CA ALA A 644 -23.64 -35.03 17.15
C ALA A 644 -22.88 -33.75 16.76
N ALA A 645 -23.27 -32.59 17.32
CA ALA A 645 -22.59 -31.32 17.12
C ALA A 645 -21.16 -31.34 17.66
N GLN A 646 -20.96 -31.76 18.91
CA GLN A 646 -19.63 -31.91 19.52
C GLN A 646 -18.73 -32.83 18.69
N LYS A 647 -19.24 -33.99 18.27
CA LYS A 647 -18.52 -34.95 17.42
C LYS A 647 -18.20 -34.38 16.04
N ALA A 648 -19.09 -33.59 15.45
CA ALA A 648 -18.84 -32.97 14.15
C ALA A 648 -17.78 -31.88 14.24
N CYS A 649 -17.83 -31.01 15.25
CA CYS A 649 -16.82 -29.97 15.47
C CYS A 649 -15.45 -30.55 15.82
N ALA A 650 -15.38 -31.57 16.68
CA ALA A 650 -14.14 -32.23 17.04
C ALA A 650 -13.41 -32.88 15.85
N ARG A 651 -14.13 -33.26 14.78
CA ARG A 651 -13.53 -33.79 13.55
C ARG A 651 -12.96 -32.70 12.63
N GLY A 652 -13.51 -31.49 12.68
CA GLY A 652 -13.13 -30.37 11.82
C GLY A 652 -12.06 -29.46 12.42
N ILE A 653 -11.88 -29.47 13.73
CA ILE A 653 -10.93 -28.62 14.45
C ILE A 653 -9.63 -29.39 14.72
N PRO A 654 -8.46 -28.89 14.28
CA PRO A 654 -7.18 -29.50 14.62
C PRO A 654 -6.89 -29.38 16.13
N SER A 655 -6.04 -30.27 16.65
CA SER A 655 -5.58 -30.16 18.04
C SER A 655 -4.70 -28.92 18.19
N LEU A 656 -5.16 -27.97 19.01
CA LEU A 656 -4.51 -26.67 19.22
C LEU A 656 -4.14 -26.53 20.71
N PRO A 657 -2.86 -26.65 21.09
CA PRO A 657 -2.43 -26.53 22.48
C PRO A 657 -2.83 -25.19 23.10
N GLY A 658 -3.49 -25.23 24.28
CA GLY A 658 -3.97 -24.04 24.98
C GLY A 658 -5.34 -23.52 24.52
N PHE A 659 -6.01 -24.24 23.61
CA PHE A 659 -7.34 -23.89 23.10
C PHE A 659 -8.37 -24.98 23.40
N SER A 660 -9.63 -24.57 23.48
CA SER A 660 -10.81 -25.42 23.66
C SER A 660 -11.81 -25.17 22.53
N SER A 661 -12.58 -26.19 22.18
CA SER A 661 -13.62 -26.11 21.16
C SER A 661 -15.00 -25.98 21.79
N TRP A 662 -15.84 -25.17 21.18
CA TRP A 662 -17.25 -25.02 21.52
C TRP A 662 -18.10 -25.42 20.32
N ALA A 663 -19.15 -26.19 20.58
CA ALA A 663 -20.09 -26.64 19.55
C ALA A 663 -21.50 -26.22 19.95
N GLY A 664 -22.14 -25.40 19.13
CA GLY A 664 -23.57 -25.15 19.28
C GLY A 664 -24.40 -25.91 18.27
N SER A 665 -25.64 -26.19 18.66
CA SER A 665 -26.52 -27.12 17.95
C SER A 665 -27.94 -26.58 17.86
N PRO A 666 -28.73 -27.06 16.88
CA PRO A 666 -30.12 -26.64 16.70
C PRO A 666 -31.02 -27.29 17.73
N ASP A 667 -32.06 -26.57 18.11
CA ASP A 667 -33.12 -27.10 18.95
C ASP A 667 -34.19 -27.83 18.12
N SER A 668 -35.18 -28.38 18.81
CA SER A 668 -36.29 -29.10 18.18
C SER A 668 -37.11 -28.27 17.18
N SER A 669 -37.07 -26.93 17.25
CA SER A 669 -37.84 -26.08 16.34
C SER A 669 -37.36 -26.19 14.88
N TRP A 670 -36.08 -26.49 14.66
CA TRP A 670 -35.54 -26.67 13.33
C TRP A 670 -36.12 -27.91 12.63
N TRP A 671 -36.62 -28.89 13.39
CA TRP A 671 -37.24 -30.09 12.82
C TRP A 671 -38.69 -29.89 12.37
N LYS A 672 -39.26 -28.69 12.57
CA LYS A 672 -40.57 -28.31 12.01
C LYS A 672 -40.52 -28.19 10.48
N ASP A 673 -39.38 -27.81 9.91
CA ASP A 673 -39.16 -27.82 8.47
C ASP A 673 -38.37 -29.08 8.05
N PRO A 674 -39.01 -30.05 7.37
CA PRO A 674 -38.35 -31.26 6.90
C PRO A 674 -37.33 -30.98 5.80
N LYS A 675 -37.37 -29.83 5.11
CA LYS A 675 -36.44 -29.48 4.03
C LYS A 675 -35.14 -28.83 4.54
N GLN A 676 -35.15 -28.32 5.77
CA GLN A 676 -34.01 -27.62 6.34
C GLN A 676 -32.87 -28.59 6.70
N THR A 677 -31.66 -28.29 6.25
CA THR A 677 -30.43 -28.99 6.68
C THR A 677 -30.09 -28.61 8.12
N LYS A 678 -29.72 -29.59 8.94
CA LYS A 678 -29.36 -29.36 10.35
C LYS A 678 -27.84 -29.37 10.46
N TYR A 679 -27.26 -28.29 10.94
CA TYR A 679 -25.82 -28.12 11.09
C TYR A 679 -25.48 -27.65 12.50
N ALA A 680 -24.24 -27.85 12.91
CA ALA A 680 -23.67 -27.27 14.12
C ALA A 680 -22.78 -26.07 13.74
N TYR A 681 -22.56 -25.13 14.64
CA TYR A 681 -21.48 -24.15 14.48
C TYR A 681 -20.33 -24.50 15.43
N CYS A 682 -19.10 -24.33 14.95
CA CYS A 682 -17.89 -24.73 15.66
C CYS A 682 -17.00 -23.52 15.93
N LEU A 683 -16.72 -23.26 17.20
CA LEU A 683 -15.83 -22.19 17.65
C LEU A 683 -14.60 -22.77 18.35
N VAL A 684 -13.50 -22.02 18.31
CA VAL A 684 -12.30 -22.31 19.10
C VAL A 684 -11.92 -21.07 19.89
N HIS A 685 -11.79 -21.22 21.21
CA HIS A 685 -11.40 -20.15 22.13
C HIS A 685 -10.23 -20.62 23.00
N ARG A 686 -9.58 -19.71 23.71
CA ARG A 686 -8.51 -20.10 24.64
C ARG A 686 -9.09 -20.90 25.81
N ALA A 687 -8.33 -21.90 26.27
CA ALA A 687 -8.73 -22.74 27.40
C ALA A 687 -8.88 -21.97 28.73
N ASP A 688 -8.23 -20.80 28.84
CA ASP A 688 -8.36 -19.89 29.99
C ASP A 688 -9.44 -18.81 29.78
N ASP A 689 -10.26 -18.93 28.73
CA ASP A 689 -11.39 -18.05 28.39
C ASP A 689 -11.01 -16.58 28.11
N LYS A 690 -9.71 -16.28 28.02
CA LYS A 690 -9.24 -14.91 27.75
C LYS A 690 -9.28 -14.58 26.25
N PRO A 691 -9.53 -13.31 25.89
CA PRO A 691 -9.37 -12.86 24.52
C PRO A 691 -7.95 -13.06 23.97
N PHE A 692 -7.83 -13.16 22.66
CA PHE A 692 -6.56 -13.24 21.92
C PHE A 692 -6.60 -12.48 20.60
N LYS A 693 -5.44 -12.40 19.94
CA LYS A 693 -5.24 -11.80 18.61
C LYS A 693 -4.57 -12.79 17.68
N GLY A 694 -4.90 -12.70 16.40
CA GLY A 694 -4.40 -13.57 15.34
C GLY A 694 -5.35 -14.73 15.04
N ALA A 695 -5.36 -15.19 13.79
CA ALA A 695 -6.07 -16.41 13.41
C ALA A 695 -5.28 -17.66 13.86
N LEU A 696 -5.99 -18.74 14.17
CA LEU A 696 -5.45 -20.04 14.58
C LEU A 696 -5.16 -20.98 13.40
N THR A 697 -5.32 -20.48 12.17
CA THR A 697 -5.23 -21.24 10.90
C THR A 697 -4.35 -20.55 9.89
#